data_AF-A0A9W9SHR9-F1
#
_entry.id   AF-A0A9W9SHR9-F1
#
_cell.length_a   1.000
_cell.length_b   1.000
_cell.length_c   1.000
_cell.angle_alpha   90.00
_cell.angle_beta   90.00
_cell.angle_gamma   90.00
#
_symmetry.space_group_name_H-M   'P 1'
#
loop_
_entity.id
_entity.type
_entity.pdbx_description
1 polymer ?
#
loop_
_entity_poly.entity_id
_entity_poly.type
_entity_poly.pdbx_seq_one_letter_code
_entity_poly.pdbx_strand_id
1 'polypeptide(L)'
;MQTASTDTPIAHSRSLVVTRHRSGQLAPTLDQLKNLAASKDLTLSQALTATEPLLRLRHTFIDDARPQTAKDAFRHLQGFQVLLGLAEQLAELYDPQSLSKEDRKSLLGVYKDVVGVVAEGLKEHFGNKRYFARRITGGGTACLERTLAVLVGKIGDTEVDSQQLYGAILAAALCQEAVAGIFAALNGKIPQPQGTDSVSPKDIRIAVDQFMGSAETVEVAELLGPLLRIWVTHSVTPGNNGLRLAIPACLCQLASQSRRNVVALHATGMLTSILPLLFDDGRSDTERALYQDLARYLSVQGMSSLDDAVALYRRAHDSPQVLQFLLSALKLSKEPPSIQFDLSLHGFCSVELATLGRPFPPSTSAGYTLSAWVRFDEFDSNTHTTIFGAFDASQTCFILAYLEKDTRNFILQTAIRGPRPSVRFKSAKFEPDRWYHICLIHRRPKPTSSSKASLFIDGEFSEQLKIDYPSVPTSNHPSRPPRIQAFFGTPQDLAMRLGKGVSSSRWSLANGILFDEAFSDDMVAVFYNLGPRYYGNFQDCLGSFQTYKASATLNLRNEHLHPGKEESSDIVTAIRRRASNLVRESSILINVSPVAVLDDDDSNNVDKSQLIKCLSKQAAKSLQQLTKAGGNAVAVNGATPAINDGLTQPQGVGILTGDPVVEVPRSLDDASWCLGGCAPVHLSLIQAADTAENIRNAVEALYEAVRDNWRNSEAMERDNGYGILAVQLREKLGYQFGTSTTPNKTSLIASTEEQNSLTLELLRLTLAFVGYDFDRPNHSIITNPLAYRILLVDMDVWRFGDKPVMDLYYSQFRTFATESNYRRFNAKRLGRMRGELTQDTLQPCLSAFRSLVDSSPSPDLLRSLALSITYTLHKPSPSAALKKKKSLRFVGASSRPGSSKSDSEKFIANIPLGIEMLRLYSNILCNPLDPTPLKKFAKAVTNKWLLYLACEDEPEVVTLAVKILARLLIVHGSSYSKKFADKNAGYTILEHHLKRWWNIPSIWIICLSILFGQDVARLNLDKPFNAPALLNMFLADGELRIAFPEMLPVIMAMLKGRIETNNIYW
;
A
#
# COMPACT_ATOMS: atom_id res chain seq x y z
N MET A 1 -55.32 -2.74 -28.30
CA MET A 1 -56.33 -1.66 -28.28
C MET A 1 -55.63 -0.38 -27.82
N GLN A 2 -55.84 0.71 -28.56
CA GLN A 2 -55.12 2.00 -28.47
C GLN A 2 -55.16 2.63 -27.08
N THR A 3 -54.00 3.08 -26.56
CA THR A 3 -53.88 4.26 -25.68
C THR A 3 -52.46 4.86 -25.75
N ALA A 4 -52.39 6.01 -26.42
CA ALA A 4 -51.50 7.17 -26.23
C ALA A 4 -49.98 6.96 -26.01
N SER A 5 -49.25 6.98 -27.14
CA SER A 5 -47.88 7.48 -27.24
C SER A 5 -47.90 9.01 -27.28
N THR A 6 -47.38 9.68 -26.25
CA THR A 6 -46.95 11.08 -26.33
C THR A 6 -45.47 11.16 -25.95
N ASP A 7 -44.63 10.58 -26.80
CA ASP A 7 -43.22 10.96 -26.87
C ASP A 7 -43.14 12.25 -27.68
N THR A 8 -42.74 13.34 -27.02
CA THR A 8 -42.54 14.65 -27.63
C THR A 8 -41.29 14.67 -28.53
N PRO A 9 -41.39 15.00 -29.84
CA PRO A 9 -40.26 15.40 -30.70
C PRO A 9 -39.92 16.90 -30.53
N ILE A 10 -40.49 17.56 -29.53
CA ILE A 10 -40.53 19.03 -29.41
C ILE A 10 -39.25 19.60 -28.76
N ALA A 11 -38.52 18.83 -27.97
CA ALA A 11 -37.30 19.30 -27.28
C ALA A 11 -36.11 19.51 -28.25
N HIS A 12 -35.90 18.58 -29.20
CA HIS A 12 -34.82 18.71 -30.19
C HIS A 12 -35.08 19.81 -31.22
N SER A 13 -36.33 20.00 -31.66
CA SER A 13 -36.69 21.09 -32.59
C SER A 13 -36.64 22.46 -31.91
N ARG A 14 -37.07 22.58 -30.63
CA ARG A 14 -36.91 23.83 -29.86
C ARG A 14 -35.45 24.15 -29.55
N SER A 15 -34.62 23.17 -29.20
CA SER A 15 -33.18 23.35 -28.98
C SER A 15 -32.48 23.93 -30.22
N LEU A 16 -32.75 23.39 -31.42
CA LEU A 16 -32.21 23.86 -32.69
C LEU A 16 -32.70 25.25 -33.12
N VAL A 17 -33.97 25.59 -32.85
CA VAL A 17 -34.53 26.91 -33.14
C VAL A 17 -33.96 27.98 -32.21
N VAL A 18 -33.75 27.65 -30.94
CA VAL A 18 -33.14 28.55 -29.94
C VAL A 18 -31.65 28.80 -30.23
N THR A 19 -30.89 27.76 -30.62
CA THR A 19 -29.48 27.96 -31.03
C THR A 19 -29.39 28.83 -32.27
N ARG A 20 -30.26 28.65 -33.27
CA ARG A 20 -30.29 29.51 -34.48
C ARG A 20 -30.58 30.98 -34.17
N HIS A 21 -31.53 31.28 -33.29
CA HIS A 21 -31.85 32.67 -32.92
C HIS A 21 -30.68 33.34 -32.18
N ARG A 22 -29.99 32.60 -31.31
CA ARG A 22 -28.84 33.13 -30.55
C ARG A 22 -27.55 33.21 -31.37
N SER A 23 -27.37 32.32 -32.35
CA SER A 23 -26.34 32.48 -33.38
C SER A 23 -26.47 33.83 -34.10
N GLY A 24 -27.68 34.33 -34.32
CA GLY A 24 -27.91 35.66 -34.90
C GLY A 24 -27.48 36.84 -34.00
N GLN A 25 -27.41 36.67 -32.67
CA GLN A 25 -26.98 37.71 -31.73
C GLN A 25 -25.46 37.74 -31.54
N LEU A 26 -24.80 36.57 -31.58
CA LEU A 26 -23.34 36.44 -31.44
C LEU A 26 -22.59 36.66 -32.77
N ALA A 27 -23.21 36.36 -33.91
CA ALA A 27 -22.62 36.51 -35.24
C ALA A 27 -22.01 37.91 -35.49
N PRO A 28 -22.70 39.04 -35.27
CA PRO A 28 -22.12 40.35 -35.57
C PRO A 28 -20.88 40.67 -34.74
N THR A 29 -20.85 40.25 -33.46
CA THR A 29 -19.69 40.42 -32.58
C THR A 29 -18.52 39.54 -33.02
N LEU A 30 -18.79 38.30 -33.46
CA LEU A 30 -17.77 37.41 -33.99
C LEU A 30 -17.25 37.84 -35.36
N ASP A 31 -18.11 38.40 -36.23
CA ASP A 31 -17.70 38.91 -37.54
C ASP A 31 -16.77 40.13 -37.39
N GLN A 32 -17.03 41.01 -36.41
CA GLN A 32 -16.12 42.10 -36.06
C GLN A 32 -14.73 41.57 -35.66
N LEU A 33 -14.67 40.60 -34.74
CA LEU A 33 -13.41 39.99 -34.32
C LEU A 33 -12.71 39.22 -35.45
N LYS A 34 -13.49 38.56 -36.31
CA LYS A 34 -12.98 37.83 -37.47
C LYS A 34 -12.34 38.75 -38.49
N ASN A 35 -12.92 39.92 -38.74
CA ASN A 35 -12.33 40.92 -39.62
C ASN A 35 -10.98 41.44 -39.08
N LEU A 36 -10.87 41.62 -37.76
CA LEU A 36 -9.61 41.98 -37.12
C LEU A 36 -8.57 40.86 -37.23
N ALA A 37 -8.97 39.62 -36.96
CA ALA A 37 -8.09 38.43 -37.06
C ALA A 37 -7.63 38.13 -38.49
N ALA A 38 -8.40 38.54 -39.51
CA ALA A 38 -8.08 38.34 -40.92
C ALA A 38 -7.32 39.50 -41.57
N SER A 39 -7.09 40.61 -40.85
CA SER A 39 -6.34 41.76 -41.36
C SER A 39 -4.87 41.37 -41.61
N LYS A 40 -4.33 41.70 -42.78
CA LYS A 40 -2.92 41.41 -43.11
C LYS A 40 -1.92 42.26 -42.31
N ASP A 41 -2.28 43.50 -42.02
CA ASP A 41 -1.46 44.48 -41.29
C ASP A 41 -2.33 45.09 -40.18
N LEU A 42 -2.53 44.36 -39.08
CA LEU A 42 -3.32 44.85 -37.95
C LEU A 42 -2.59 45.98 -37.24
N THR A 43 -3.18 47.18 -37.18
CA THR A 43 -2.59 48.31 -36.44
C THR A 43 -2.96 48.27 -34.96
N LEU A 44 -2.18 48.94 -34.10
CA LEU A 44 -2.48 49.05 -32.66
C LEU A 44 -3.87 49.62 -32.39
N SER A 45 -4.26 50.70 -33.10
CA SER A 45 -5.59 51.30 -32.92
C SER A 45 -6.72 50.33 -33.27
N GLN A 46 -6.54 49.51 -34.31
CA GLN A 46 -7.49 48.45 -34.68
C GLN A 46 -7.52 47.33 -33.63
N ALA A 47 -6.36 46.89 -33.14
CA ALA A 47 -6.27 45.85 -32.11
C ALA A 47 -7.01 46.25 -30.82
N LEU A 48 -6.89 47.51 -30.38
CA LEU A 48 -7.56 48.02 -29.18
C LEU A 48 -9.09 48.07 -29.31
N THR A 49 -9.64 48.12 -30.53
CA THR A 49 -11.10 48.02 -30.74
C THR A 49 -11.66 46.64 -30.42
N ALA A 50 -10.82 45.60 -30.29
CA ALA A 50 -11.26 44.25 -29.95
C ALA A 50 -11.74 44.09 -28.50
N THR A 51 -11.36 44.99 -27.59
CA THR A 51 -11.71 44.90 -26.16
C THR A 51 -13.22 44.87 -25.93
N GLU A 52 -13.98 45.79 -26.53
CA GLU A 52 -15.44 45.84 -26.38
C GLU A 52 -16.14 44.56 -26.83
N PRO A 53 -15.92 44.03 -28.06
CA PRO A 53 -16.53 42.78 -28.48
C PRO A 53 -16.09 41.57 -27.64
N LEU A 54 -14.85 41.52 -27.15
CA LEU A 54 -14.38 40.45 -26.25
C LEU A 54 -15.11 40.48 -24.90
N LEU A 55 -15.21 41.65 -24.26
CA LEU A 55 -15.96 41.80 -23.02
C LEU A 55 -17.44 41.47 -23.21
N ARG A 56 -18.04 41.88 -24.34
CA ARG A 56 -19.43 41.52 -24.68
C ARG A 56 -19.63 40.01 -24.79
N LEU A 57 -18.69 39.29 -25.42
CA LEU A 57 -18.73 37.82 -25.45
C LEU A 57 -18.62 37.22 -24.05
N ARG A 58 -17.68 37.71 -23.24
CA ARG A 58 -17.48 37.24 -21.86
C ARG A 58 -18.74 37.42 -21.01
N HIS A 59 -19.36 38.61 -21.04
CA HIS A 59 -20.63 38.89 -20.37
C HIS A 59 -21.75 37.98 -20.89
N THR A 60 -21.80 37.69 -22.19
CA THR A 60 -22.80 36.76 -22.74
C THR A 60 -22.63 35.33 -22.21
N PHE A 61 -21.41 34.91 -21.85
CA PHE A 61 -21.17 33.58 -21.26
C PHE A 61 -21.49 33.52 -19.76
N ILE A 62 -21.49 34.64 -19.06
CA ILE A 62 -21.69 34.71 -17.61
C ILE A 62 -23.13 35.09 -17.26
N ASP A 63 -23.64 36.15 -17.87
CA ASP A 63 -24.88 36.82 -17.48
C ASP A 63 -26.13 36.28 -18.20
N ASP A 64 -25.95 35.45 -19.24
CA ASP A 64 -27.08 34.88 -19.98
C ASP A 64 -27.85 33.85 -19.12
N ALA A 65 -29.19 33.89 -19.17
CA ALA A 65 -30.05 32.96 -18.45
C ALA A 65 -29.85 31.46 -18.81
N ARG A 66 -29.18 31.15 -19.93
CA ARG A 66 -28.80 29.81 -20.38
C ARG A 66 -27.37 29.81 -20.96
N PRO A 67 -26.34 29.92 -20.11
CA PRO A 67 -24.94 30.05 -20.52
C PRO A 67 -24.46 28.96 -21.49
N GLN A 68 -24.85 27.71 -21.24
CA GLN A 68 -24.48 26.54 -22.07
C GLN A 68 -24.87 26.73 -23.54
N THR A 69 -26.07 27.25 -23.81
CA THR A 69 -26.53 27.45 -25.19
C THR A 69 -25.78 28.57 -25.92
N ALA A 70 -25.35 29.62 -25.20
CA ALA A 70 -24.54 30.69 -25.76
C ALA A 70 -23.13 30.18 -26.11
N LYS A 71 -22.53 29.41 -25.20
CA LYS A 71 -21.25 28.72 -25.39
C LYS A 71 -21.29 27.73 -26.57
N ASP A 72 -22.37 26.98 -26.73
CA ASP A 72 -22.61 26.13 -27.89
C ASP A 72 -22.71 26.94 -29.20
N ALA A 73 -23.47 28.04 -29.20
CA ALA A 73 -23.61 28.89 -30.39
C ALA A 73 -22.27 29.51 -30.80
N PHE A 74 -21.47 29.99 -29.83
CA PHE A 74 -20.10 30.46 -30.05
C PHE A 74 -19.21 29.39 -30.71
N ARG A 75 -19.27 28.14 -30.20
CA ARG A 75 -18.55 27.01 -30.82
C ARG A 75 -18.97 26.79 -32.27
N HIS A 76 -20.27 26.76 -32.56
CA HIS A 76 -20.79 26.51 -33.91
C HIS A 76 -20.40 27.61 -34.92
N LEU A 77 -20.26 28.85 -34.44
CA LEU A 77 -19.79 30.00 -35.23
C LEU A 77 -18.25 30.06 -35.37
N GLN A 78 -17.54 28.99 -35.03
CA GLN A 78 -16.07 28.92 -35.07
C GLN A 78 -15.38 29.98 -34.19
N GLY A 79 -16.03 30.38 -33.09
CA GLY A 79 -15.54 31.44 -32.23
C GLY A 79 -14.13 31.17 -31.66
N PHE A 80 -13.83 29.92 -31.30
CA PHE A 80 -12.48 29.55 -30.84
C PHE A 80 -11.41 29.79 -31.91
N GLN A 81 -11.68 29.48 -33.18
CA GLN A 81 -10.75 29.74 -34.27
C GLN A 81 -10.53 31.24 -34.49
N VAL A 82 -11.59 32.04 -34.40
CA VAL A 82 -11.50 33.51 -34.50
C VAL A 82 -10.62 34.07 -33.38
N LEU A 83 -10.81 33.61 -32.14
CA LEU A 83 -10.02 34.07 -30.99
C LEU A 83 -8.55 33.64 -31.09
N LEU A 84 -8.27 32.41 -31.54
CA LEU A 84 -6.90 31.94 -31.74
C LEU A 84 -6.19 32.71 -32.86
N GLY A 85 -6.88 33.00 -33.96
CA GLY A 85 -6.35 33.83 -35.04
C GLY A 85 -6.09 35.28 -34.59
N LEU A 86 -6.99 35.85 -33.77
CA LEU A 86 -6.76 37.17 -33.17
C LEU A 86 -5.55 37.16 -32.23
N ALA A 87 -5.42 36.13 -31.37
CA ALA A 87 -4.27 35.98 -30.50
C ALA A 87 -2.95 35.92 -31.29
N GLU A 88 -2.94 35.23 -32.43
CA GLU A 88 -1.79 35.15 -33.35
C GLU A 88 -1.43 36.54 -33.90
N GLN A 89 -2.41 37.31 -34.39
CA GLN A 89 -2.18 38.69 -34.85
C GLN A 89 -1.66 39.60 -33.74
N LEU A 90 -2.18 39.48 -32.51
CA LEU A 90 -1.72 40.25 -31.36
C LEU A 90 -0.28 39.89 -30.97
N ALA A 91 0.08 38.60 -31.03
CA ALA A 91 1.45 38.14 -30.81
C ALA A 91 2.40 38.64 -31.91
N GLU A 92 1.91 38.76 -33.15
CA GLU A 92 2.70 39.31 -34.25
C GLU A 92 2.92 40.82 -34.15
N LEU A 93 1.88 41.55 -33.73
CA LEU A 93 1.93 43.00 -33.54
C LEU A 93 2.80 43.43 -32.36
N TYR A 94 2.95 42.58 -31.34
CA TYR A 94 3.77 42.90 -30.18
C TYR A 94 5.24 43.05 -30.58
N ASP A 95 5.81 44.23 -30.35
CA ASP A 95 7.23 44.48 -30.53
C ASP A 95 7.76 45.40 -29.40
N PRO A 96 8.69 44.92 -28.56
CA PRO A 96 9.21 45.71 -27.45
C PRO A 96 10.07 46.90 -27.89
N GLN A 97 10.57 46.95 -29.13
CA GLN A 97 11.42 48.03 -29.62
C GLN A 97 10.62 49.19 -30.21
N SER A 98 9.52 48.91 -30.91
CA SER A 98 8.69 49.94 -31.56
C SER A 98 7.54 50.47 -30.69
N LEU A 99 7.00 49.66 -29.77
CA LEU A 99 5.85 50.04 -28.95
C LEU A 99 6.26 50.70 -27.63
N SER A 100 5.52 51.74 -27.21
CA SER A 100 5.70 52.35 -25.89
C SER A 100 5.26 51.40 -24.76
N LYS A 101 5.69 51.66 -23.52
CA LYS A 101 5.28 50.86 -22.35
C LYS A 101 3.77 50.80 -22.17
N GLU A 102 3.07 51.91 -22.43
CA GLU A 102 1.61 51.99 -22.32
C GLU A 102 0.90 51.23 -23.45
N ASP A 103 1.46 51.28 -24.66
CA ASP A 103 0.94 50.53 -25.80
C ASP A 103 1.10 49.02 -25.60
N ARG A 104 2.26 48.57 -25.12
CA ARG A 104 2.52 47.15 -24.78
C ARG A 104 1.56 46.66 -23.70
N LYS A 105 1.38 47.45 -22.63
CA LYS A 105 0.42 47.14 -21.56
C LYS A 105 -1.00 47.01 -22.08
N SER A 106 -1.41 47.91 -22.98
CA SER A 106 -2.74 47.90 -23.59
C SER A 106 -2.94 46.70 -24.50
N LEU A 107 -1.94 46.35 -25.31
CA LEU A 107 -1.95 45.18 -26.19
C LEU A 107 -2.03 43.86 -25.38
N LEU A 108 -1.25 43.73 -24.31
CA LEU A 108 -1.34 42.61 -23.37
C LEU A 108 -2.69 42.58 -22.63
N GLY A 109 -3.32 43.73 -22.43
CA GLY A 109 -4.70 43.84 -21.95
C GLY A 109 -5.71 43.19 -22.89
N VAL A 110 -5.62 43.47 -24.19
CA VAL A 110 -6.46 42.81 -25.21
C VAL A 110 -6.18 41.31 -25.23
N TYR A 111 -4.90 40.90 -25.16
CA TYR A 111 -4.53 39.48 -25.13
C TYR A 111 -5.10 38.77 -23.89
N LYS A 112 -5.05 39.39 -22.71
CA LYS A 112 -5.71 38.91 -21.48
C LYS A 112 -7.19 38.65 -21.73
N ASP A 113 -7.87 39.60 -22.38
CA ASP A 113 -9.31 39.47 -22.64
C ASP A 113 -9.61 38.35 -23.65
N VAL A 114 -8.75 38.13 -24.66
CA VAL A 114 -8.85 36.97 -25.57
C VAL A 114 -8.77 35.66 -24.80
N VAL A 115 -7.73 35.48 -23.98
CA VAL A 115 -7.55 34.25 -23.18
C VAL A 115 -8.69 34.10 -22.16
N GLY A 116 -9.16 35.20 -21.58
CA GLY A 116 -10.32 35.21 -20.67
C GLY A 116 -11.62 34.74 -21.33
N VAL A 117 -11.90 35.17 -22.58
CA VAL A 117 -13.07 34.69 -23.33
C VAL A 117 -12.92 33.22 -23.71
N VAL A 118 -11.71 32.77 -24.08
CA VAL A 118 -11.45 31.34 -24.31
C VAL A 118 -11.74 30.54 -23.04
N ALA A 119 -11.24 30.97 -21.89
CA ALA A 119 -11.48 30.32 -20.60
C ALA A 119 -12.97 30.23 -20.26
N GLU A 120 -13.69 31.35 -20.31
CA GLU A 120 -15.14 31.35 -20.02
C GLU A 120 -15.94 30.49 -21.01
N GLY A 121 -15.50 30.42 -22.27
CA GLY A 121 -16.06 29.53 -23.27
C GLY A 121 -15.87 28.04 -22.96
N LEU A 122 -14.81 27.68 -22.24
CA LEU A 122 -14.47 26.30 -21.85
C LEU A 122 -15.02 25.91 -20.46
N LYS A 123 -15.16 26.89 -19.56
CA LYS A 123 -15.62 26.71 -18.18
C LYS A 123 -16.94 25.95 -18.14
N GLU A 124 -16.99 24.88 -17.32
CA GLU A 124 -18.17 24.03 -17.10
C GLU A 124 -18.83 23.52 -18.40
N HIS A 125 -18.08 23.38 -19.51
CA HIS A 125 -18.65 23.00 -20.80
C HIS A 125 -17.83 21.92 -21.52
N PHE A 126 -18.08 20.65 -21.20
CA PHE A 126 -17.41 19.48 -21.79
C PHE A 126 -17.43 19.48 -23.34
N GLY A 127 -18.56 19.83 -23.96
CA GLY A 127 -18.65 19.91 -25.42
C GLY A 127 -17.67 20.89 -26.07
N ASN A 128 -17.36 22.00 -25.39
CA ASN A 128 -16.42 23.01 -25.83
C ASN A 128 -14.98 22.58 -25.55
N LYS A 129 -14.70 22.04 -24.36
CA LYS A 129 -13.40 21.42 -24.01
C LYS A 129 -12.97 20.39 -25.06
N ARG A 130 -13.85 19.45 -25.40
CA ARG A 130 -13.58 18.47 -26.46
C ARG A 130 -13.36 19.11 -27.82
N TYR A 131 -14.23 20.05 -28.22
CA TYR A 131 -14.09 20.71 -29.52
C TYR A 131 -12.76 21.44 -29.63
N PHE A 132 -12.39 22.16 -28.59
CA PHE A 132 -11.12 22.87 -28.49
C PHE A 132 -9.94 21.91 -28.59
N ALA A 133 -9.96 20.80 -27.84
CA ALA A 133 -8.89 19.81 -27.86
C ALA A 133 -8.76 19.07 -29.21
N ARG A 134 -9.87 18.60 -29.81
CA ARG A 134 -9.85 17.59 -30.89
C ARG A 134 -10.32 18.07 -32.26
N ARG A 135 -11.10 19.15 -32.36
CA ARG A 135 -11.75 19.58 -33.62
C ARG A 135 -11.07 20.78 -34.28
N ILE A 136 -10.35 21.59 -33.52
CA ILE A 136 -9.51 22.64 -34.09
C ILE A 136 -8.31 21.99 -34.79
N THR A 137 -7.96 22.44 -35.99
CA THR A 137 -6.83 21.91 -36.76
C THR A 137 -5.54 22.05 -35.99
N GLY A 138 -4.87 20.92 -35.69
CA GLY A 138 -3.66 20.89 -34.86
C GLY A 138 -3.90 20.95 -33.35
N GLY A 139 -5.16 21.04 -32.89
CA GLY A 139 -5.54 21.12 -31.47
C GLY A 139 -5.51 22.54 -30.91
N GLY A 140 -6.58 22.95 -30.22
CA GLY A 140 -6.72 24.30 -29.67
C GLY A 140 -5.66 24.65 -28.64
N THR A 141 -5.34 23.71 -27.74
CA THR A 141 -4.28 23.86 -26.74
C THR A 141 -2.90 24.07 -27.39
N ALA A 142 -2.56 23.28 -28.42
CA ALA A 142 -1.30 23.41 -29.14
C ALA A 142 -1.24 24.69 -29.99
N CYS A 143 -2.37 25.12 -30.55
CA CYS A 143 -2.47 26.40 -31.26
C CYS A 143 -2.22 27.58 -30.31
N LEU A 144 -2.89 27.58 -29.15
CA LEU A 144 -2.67 28.58 -28.12
C LEU A 144 -1.22 28.59 -27.64
N GLU A 145 -0.64 27.40 -27.42
CA GLU A 145 0.75 27.25 -27.01
C GLU A 145 1.73 27.85 -28.03
N ARG A 146 1.49 27.63 -29.33
CA ARG A 146 2.30 28.24 -30.41
C ARG A 146 2.22 29.77 -30.38
N THR A 147 1.01 30.32 -30.25
CA THR A 147 0.81 31.77 -30.20
C THR A 147 1.49 32.39 -28.97
N LEU A 148 1.33 31.77 -27.82
CA LEU A 148 2.00 32.19 -26.58
C LEU A 148 3.53 32.10 -26.71
N ALA A 149 4.07 31.08 -27.37
CA ALA A 149 5.51 30.94 -27.59
C ALA A 149 6.09 32.08 -28.45
N VAL A 150 5.36 32.51 -29.50
CA VAL A 150 5.74 33.69 -30.31
C VAL A 150 5.76 34.95 -29.43
N LEU A 151 4.68 35.19 -28.68
CA LEU A 151 4.56 36.37 -27.83
C LEU A 151 5.66 36.40 -26.74
N VAL A 152 5.87 35.29 -26.03
CA VAL A 152 6.92 35.17 -24.99
C VAL A 152 8.31 35.34 -25.59
N GLY A 153 8.57 34.78 -26.77
CA GLY A 153 9.83 34.98 -27.50
C GLY A 153 10.13 36.45 -27.80
N LYS A 154 9.10 37.26 -28.10
CA LYS A 154 9.25 38.71 -28.32
C LYS A 154 9.33 39.51 -27.02
N ILE A 155 8.63 39.10 -25.95
CA ILE A 155 8.72 39.74 -24.63
C ILE A 155 10.16 39.64 -24.08
N GLY A 156 10.83 38.52 -24.30
CA GLY A 156 12.19 38.27 -23.83
C GLY A 156 12.28 38.41 -22.30
N ASP A 157 13.24 39.18 -21.83
CA ASP A 157 13.47 39.40 -20.38
C ASP A 157 12.73 40.63 -19.82
N THR A 158 11.70 41.12 -20.53
CA THR A 158 10.89 42.23 -20.02
C THR A 158 9.99 41.75 -18.88
N GLU A 159 10.47 41.92 -17.65
CA GLU A 159 9.89 41.30 -16.46
C GLU A 159 8.44 41.74 -16.18
N VAL A 160 8.12 43.03 -16.32
CA VAL A 160 6.76 43.55 -16.10
C VAL A 160 5.75 42.95 -17.08
N ASP A 161 6.13 42.86 -18.35
CA ASP A 161 5.26 42.35 -19.42
C ASP A 161 5.07 40.83 -19.27
N SER A 162 6.13 40.11 -18.86
CA SER A 162 6.06 38.68 -18.49
C SER A 162 5.10 38.45 -17.32
N GLN A 163 5.21 39.25 -16.25
CA GLN A 163 4.33 39.15 -15.09
C GLN A 163 2.86 39.37 -15.45
N GLN A 164 2.57 40.35 -16.32
CA GLN A 164 1.22 40.61 -16.80
C GLN A 164 0.67 39.45 -17.63
N LEU A 165 1.47 38.87 -18.53
CA LEU A 165 1.04 37.76 -19.38
C LEU A 165 0.77 36.48 -18.58
N TYR A 166 1.74 36.03 -17.76
CA TYR A 166 1.55 34.81 -16.96
C TYR A 166 0.42 34.99 -15.93
N GLY A 167 0.28 36.20 -15.36
CA GLY A 167 -0.82 36.53 -14.46
C GLY A 167 -2.18 36.46 -15.15
N ALA A 168 -2.27 36.97 -16.39
CA ALA A 168 -3.48 36.87 -17.21
C ALA A 168 -3.87 35.41 -17.52
N ILE A 169 -2.91 34.55 -17.87
CA ILE A 169 -3.20 33.14 -18.17
C ILE A 169 -3.62 32.38 -16.90
N LEU A 170 -2.96 32.64 -15.77
CA LEU A 170 -3.35 32.06 -14.47
C LEU A 170 -4.76 32.51 -14.06
N ALA A 171 -5.05 33.81 -14.16
CA ALA A 171 -6.37 34.36 -13.89
C ALA A 171 -7.45 33.77 -14.80
N ALA A 172 -7.15 33.55 -16.08
CA ALA A 172 -8.06 32.90 -17.01
C ALA A 172 -8.29 31.41 -16.65
N ALA A 173 -7.24 30.68 -16.29
CA ALA A 173 -7.34 29.27 -15.88
C ALA A 173 -8.22 29.07 -14.63
N LEU A 174 -8.16 30.01 -13.69
CA LEU A 174 -8.98 30.05 -12.48
C LEU A 174 -10.35 30.73 -12.72
N CYS A 175 -10.53 31.41 -13.85
CA CYS A 175 -11.65 32.32 -14.11
C CYS A 175 -11.84 33.37 -13.00
N GLN A 176 -10.73 33.90 -12.48
CA GLN A 176 -10.67 34.88 -11.38
C GLN A 176 -9.79 36.07 -11.75
N GLU A 177 -10.41 37.19 -12.12
CA GLU A 177 -9.69 38.37 -12.60
C GLU A 177 -8.83 39.05 -11.52
N ALA A 178 -9.18 38.88 -10.24
CA ALA A 178 -8.40 39.38 -9.11
C ALA A 178 -6.96 38.84 -9.08
N VAL A 179 -6.73 37.64 -9.65
CA VAL A 179 -5.42 36.99 -9.67
C VAL A 179 -4.52 37.51 -10.80
N ALA A 180 -5.05 38.30 -11.74
CA ALA A 180 -4.29 38.72 -12.93
C ALA A 180 -3.02 39.54 -12.59
N GLY A 181 -3.03 40.28 -11.48
CA GLY A 181 -1.90 41.08 -11.01
C GLY A 181 -0.99 40.38 -9.99
N ILE A 182 -1.20 39.08 -9.70
CA ILE A 182 -0.54 38.38 -8.58
C ILE A 182 0.98 38.43 -8.67
N PHE A 183 1.56 38.22 -9.87
CA PHE A 183 3.01 38.19 -10.02
C PHE A 183 3.66 39.56 -9.86
N ALA A 184 3.01 40.63 -10.32
CA ALA A 184 3.47 41.99 -10.08
C ALA A 184 3.44 42.35 -8.59
N ALA A 185 2.39 41.92 -7.88
CA ALA A 185 2.25 42.14 -6.44
C ALA A 185 3.27 41.33 -5.63
N LEU A 186 3.54 40.08 -6.03
CA LEU A 186 4.54 39.22 -5.40
C LEU A 186 5.97 39.71 -5.62
N ASN A 187 6.29 40.25 -6.80
CA ASN A 187 7.63 40.78 -7.08
C ASN A 187 8.02 41.93 -6.13
N GLY A 188 7.04 42.71 -5.64
CA GLY A 188 7.28 43.74 -4.63
C GLY A 188 7.45 43.22 -3.20
N LYS A 189 7.06 41.97 -2.91
CA LYS A 189 7.14 41.36 -1.58
C LYS A 189 8.23 40.30 -1.43
N ILE A 190 8.62 39.62 -2.50
CA ILE A 190 9.70 38.63 -2.48
C ILE A 190 11.02 39.42 -2.30
N PRO A 191 11.75 39.23 -1.19
CA PRO A 191 13.01 39.93 -0.97
C PRO A 191 13.98 39.62 -2.12
N GLN A 192 14.52 40.66 -2.76
CA GLN A 192 15.66 40.44 -3.64
C GLN A 192 16.86 40.05 -2.77
N PRO A 193 17.65 39.03 -3.15
CA PRO A 193 18.77 38.57 -2.34
C PRO A 193 19.78 39.71 -2.17
N GLN A 194 19.80 40.33 -0.99
CA GLN A 194 20.84 41.24 -0.55
C GLN A 194 21.79 40.46 0.36
N GLY A 195 22.84 39.87 -0.23
CA GLY A 195 23.84 39.09 0.50
C GLY A 195 23.65 37.56 0.41
N THR A 196 24.16 36.83 1.40
CA THR A 196 24.20 35.35 1.46
C THR A 196 22.90 34.69 1.94
N ASP A 197 21.90 35.46 2.35
CA ASP A 197 20.63 34.92 2.87
C ASP A 197 19.69 34.52 1.70
N SER A 198 19.58 33.22 1.45
CA SER A 198 18.64 32.65 0.48
C SER A 198 17.19 32.77 0.99
N VAL A 199 16.28 33.29 0.16
CA VAL A 199 14.84 33.32 0.48
C VAL A 199 14.32 31.89 0.62
N SER A 200 13.64 31.61 1.73
CA SER A 200 13.09 30.28 2.00
C SER A 200 11.85 30.00 1.13
N PRO A 201 11.68 28.76 0.62
CA PRO A 201 10.44 28.34 -0.07
C PRO A 201 9.17 28.52 0.76
N LYS A 202 9.27 28.57 2.09
CA LYS A 202 8.13 28.78 3.00
C LYS A 202 7.64 30.23 2.96
N ASP A 203 8.55 31.19 2.96
CA ASP A 203 8.21 32.62 2.98
C ASP A 203 7.54 33.04 1.66
N ILE A 204 7.99 32.48 0.54
CA ILE A 204 7.38 32.69 -0.77
C ILE A 204 5.94 32.16 -0.80
N ARG A 205 5.68 30.98 -0.22
CA ARG A 205 4.32 30.43 -0.13
C ARG A 205 3.42 31.28 0.74
N ILE A 206 3.88 31.74 1.90
CA ILE A 206 3.13 32.66 2.75
C ILE A 206 2.80 33.95 1.99
N ALA A 207 3.70 34.45 1.15
CA ALA A 207 3.42 35.60 0.31
C ALA A 207 2.35 35.31 -0.75
N VAL A 208 2.38 34.13 -1.39
CA VAL A 208 1.34 33.68 -2.33
C VAL A 208 -0.03 33.57 -1.65
N ASP A 209 -0.08 33.03 -0.44
CA ASP A 209 -1.32 32.84 0.34
C ASP A 209 -2.04 34.17 0.65
N GLN A 210 -1.31 35.28 0.69
CA GLN A 210 -1.90 36.60 0.90
C GLN A 210 -2.60 37.16 -0.34
N PHE A 211 -2.27 36.67 -1.53
CA PHE A 211 -2.80 37.19 -2.80
C PHE A 211 -3.69 36.19 -3.55
N MET A 212 -3.56 34.90 -3.27
CA MET A 212 -4.41 33.84 -3.79
C MET A 212 -5.48 33.50 -2.75
N GLY A 213 -6.73 33.27 -3.18
CA GLY A 213 -7.80 32.85 -2.27
C GLY A 213 -7.46 31.53 -1.56
N SER A 214 -8.05 31.30 -0.39
CA SER A 214 -7.82 30.09 0.41
C SER A 214 -8.50 28.83 -0.14
N ALA A 215 -9.37 28.97 -1.15
CA ALA A 215 -10.15 27.88 -1.75
C ALA A 215 -10.36 28.11 -3.26
N GLU A 216 -9.27 28.35 -4.00
CA GLU A 216 -9.33 28.50 -5.45
C GLU A 216 -9.53 27.14 -6.13
N THR A 217 -10.30 27.14 -7.22
CA THR A 217 -10.58 25.95 -8.03
C THR A 217 -10.03 26.13 -9.44
N VAL A 218 -9.35 25.12 -9.96
CA VAL A 218 -8.92 25.09 -11.36
C VAL A 218 -10.14 24.77 -12.24
N GLU A 219 -10.63 25.79 -12.94
CA GLU A 219 -11.81 25.70 -13.81
C GLU A 219 -11.45 25.24 -15.24
N VAL A 220 -10.32 25.75 -15.76
CA VAL A 220 -9.85 25.54 -17.13
C VAL A 220 -8.37 25.11 -17.12
N ALA A 221 -8.14 23.84 -16.81
CA ALA A 221 -6.81 23.25 -16.75
C ALA A 221 -6.08 23.26 -18.10
N GLU A 222 -6.81 23.34 -19.21
CA GLU A 222 -6.30 23.39 -20.58
C GLU A 222 -5.34 24.55 -20.83
N LEU A 223 -5.41 25.61 -20.01
CA LEU A 223 -4.53 26.78 -20.07
C LEU A 223 -3.25 26.60 -19.24
N LEU A 224 -3.28 25.78 -18.18
CA LEU A 224 -2.15 25.61 -17.26
C LEU A 224 -1.02 24.75 -17.83
N GLY A 225 -1.36 23.75 -18.66
CA GLY A 225 -0.36 22.94 -19.37
C GLY A 225 0.52 23.79 -20.29
N PRO A 226 -0.06 24.54 -21.26
CA PRO A 226 0.67 25.49 -22.08
C PRO A 226 1.42 26.55 -21.27
N LEU A 227 0.77 27.15 -20.26
CA LEU A 227 1.40 28.13 -19.38
C LEU A 227 2.73 27.60 -18.85
N LEU A 228 2.71 26.39 -18.28
CA LEU A 228 3.89 25.81 -17.70
C LEU A 228 4.93 25.43 -18.76
N ARG A 229 4.56 24.74 -19.85
CA ARG A 229 5.55 24.34 -20.87
C ARG A 229 6.30 25.54 -21.45
N ILE A 230 5.57 26.63 -21.72
CA ILE A 230 6.16 27.87 -22.22
C ILE A 230 7.03 28.52 -21.15
N TRP A 231 6.56 28.56 -19.90
CA TRP A 231 7.38 29.04 -18.79
C TRP A 231 8.66 28.24 -18.61
N VAL A 232 8.61 26.91 -18.76
CA VAL A 232 9.80 26.05 -18.66
C VAL A 232 10.80 26.38 -19.75
N THR A 233 10.35 26.63 -20.99
CA THR A 233 11.23 27.11 -22.08
C THR A 233 11.78 28.52 -21.82
N HIS A 234 10.94 29.44 -21.35
CA HIS A 234 11.30 30.84 -21.10
C HIS A 234 12.24 31.01 -19.91
N SER A 235 12.09 30.18 -18.87
CA SER A 235 12.91 30.23 -17.65
C SER A 235 14.33 29.68 -17.82
N VAL A 236 14.70 29.19 -19.02
CA VAL A 236 16.09 28.80 -19.31
C VAL A 236 17.01 30.02 -19.37
N THR A 237 16.55 31.17 -19.88
CA THR A 237 17.36 32.39 -19.95
C THR A 237 17.46 33.08 -18.58
N PRO A 238 18.63 33.62 -18.21
CA PRO A 238 18.83 34.31 -16.93
C PRO A 238 17.98 35.59 -16.88
N GLY A 239 17.09 35.68 -15.88
CA GLY A 239 16.11 36.76 -15.75
C GLY A 239 14.83 36.30 -15.03
N ASN A 240 13.90 37.23 -14.79
CA ASN A 240 12.58 36.95 -14.20
C ASN A 240 12.63 36.20 -12.86
N ASN A 241 13.56 36.59 -11.97
CA ASN A 241 13.78 35.91 -10.69
C ASN A 241 12.50 35.84 -9.82
N GLY A 242 11.65 36.87 -9.86
CA GLY A 242 10.37 36.86 -9.17
C GLY A 242 9.43 35.76 -9.70
N LEU A 243 9.33 35.58 -11.01
CA LEU A 243 8.47 34.57 -11.64
C LEU A 243 9.00 33.14 -11.46
N ARG A 244 10.32 32.95 -11.47
CA ARG A 244 10.99 31.65 -11.17
C ARG A 244 10.59 31.07 -9.83
N LEU A 245 10.28 31.92 -8.87
CA LEU A 245 9.80 31.50 -7.55
C LEU A 245 8.27 31.53 -7.47
N ALA A 246 7.63 32.57 -8.00
CA ALA A 246 6.20 32.78 -7.84
C ALA A 246 5.33 31.78 -8.61
N ILE A 247 5.70 31.39 -9.85
CA ILE A 247 4.91 30.44 -10.66
C ILE A 247 4.84 29.05 -9.98
N PRO A 248 5.96 28.38 -9.67
CA PRO A 248 5.88 27.08 -9.01
C PRO A 248 5.25 27.17 -7.62
N ALA A 249 5.43 28.27 -6.89
CA ALA A 249 4.75 28.49 -5.61
C ALA A 249 3.22 28.62 -5.75
N CYS A 250 2.73 29.35 -6.77
CA CYS A 250 1.30 29.44 -7.09
C CYS A 250 0.72 28.06 -7.46
N LEU A 251 1.43 27.28 -8.27
CA LEU A 251 1.00 25.93 -8.63
C LEU A 251 1.00 24.98 -7.43
N CYS A 252 1.99 25.09 -6.53
CA CYS A 252 1.98 24.36 -5.25
C CYS A 252 0.77 24.72 -4.41
N GLN A 253 0.42 26.01 -4.36
CA GLN A 253 -0.71 26.48 -3.58
C GLN A 253 -2.04 26.00 -4.16
N LEU A 254 -2.20 26.00 -5.49
CA LEU A 254 -3.39 25.39 -6.10
C LEU A 254 -3.48 23.89 -5.80
N ALA A 255 -2.36 23.17 -5.88
CA ALA A 255 -2.31 21.73 -5.59
C ALA A 255 -2.58 21.40 -4.12
N SER A 256 -2.20 22.26 -3.17
CA SER A 256 -2.41 22.05 -1.73
C SER A 256 -3.87 22.26 -1.31
N GLN A 257 -4.64 23.05 -2.05
CA GLN A 257 -6.00 23.47 -1.66
C GLN A 257 -7.09 22.42 -1.88
N SER A 258 -6.99 21.60 -2.93
CA SER A 258 -8.01 20.59 -3.20
C SER A 258 -7.51 19.43 -4.07
N ARG A 259 -8.11 18.25 -3.88
CA ARG A 259 -7.84 17.07 -4.70
C ARG A 259 -8.23 17.27 -6.16
N ARG A 260 -9.34 17.98 -6.39
CA ARG A 260 -9.77 18.43 -7.73
C ARG A 260 -8.65 19.16 -8.47
N ASN A 261 -7.97 20.09 -7.80
CA ASN A 261 -6.86 20.82 -8.40
C ASN A 261 -5.68 19.89 -8.71
N VAL A 262 -5.32 18.97 -7.81
CA VAL A 262 -4.24 18.00 -8.06
C VAL A 262 -4.53 17.16 -9.31
N VAL A 263 -5.75 16.64 -9.45
CA VAL A 263 -6.18 15.85 -10.62
C VAL A 263 -6.15 16.70 -11.90
N ALA A 264 -6.71 17.91 -11.83
CA ALA A 264 -6.73 18.84 -12.95
C ALA A 264 -5.33 19.21 -13.43
N LEU A 265 -4.41 19.52 -12.50
CA LEU A 265 -3.02 19.84 -12.80
C LEU A 265 -2.27 18.62 -13.38
N HIS A 266 -2.42 17.44 -12.77
CA HIS A 266 -1.80 16.20 -13.24
C HIS A 266 -2.22 15.84 -14.67
N ALA A 267 -3.52 15.97 -14.98
CA ALA A 267 -4.09 15.69 -16.30
C ALA A 267 -3.47 16.55 -17.44
N THR A 268 -2.86 17.70 -17.12
CA THR A 268 -2.18 18.54 -18.13
C THR A 268 -0.82 18.02 -18.58
N GLY A 269 -0.30 16.95 -17.97
CA GLY A 269 1.08 16.50 -18.15
C GLY A 269 2.09 17.35 -17.37
N MET A 270 1.63 18.04 -16.33
CA MET A 270 2.44 18.95 -15.51
C MET A 270 3.64 18.25 -14.88
N LEU A 271 3.44 17.04 -14.34
CA LEU A 271 4.50 16.27 -13.71
C LEU A 271 5.62 15.94 -14.71
N THR A 272 5.27 15.45 -15.90
CA THR A 272 6.21 15.22 -17.01
C THR A 272 7.03 16.48 -17.34
N SER A 273 6.38 17.63 -17.33
CA SER A 273 7.00 18.90 -17.72
C SER A 273 8.01 19.41 -16.68
N ILE A 274 7.79 19.15 -15.39
CA ILE A 274 8.68 19.60 -14.30
C ILE A 274 9.74 18.57 -13.91
N LEU A 275 9.58 17.28 -14.25
CA LEU A 275 10.52 16.21 -13.89
C LEU A 275 11.99 16.54 -14.23
N PRO A 276 12.32 17.11 -15.41
CA PRO A 276 13.69 17.52 -15.73
C PRO A 276 14.24 18.60 -14.80
N LEU A 277 13.37 19.46 -14.25
CA LEU A 277 13.73 20.65 -13.46
C LEU A 277 14.02 20.33 -12.00
N LEU A 278 13.53 19.19 -11.49
CA LEU A 278 13.69 18.80 -10.08
C LEU A 278 15.15 18.66 -9.67
N PHE A 279 16.02 18.37 -10.64
CA PHE A 279 17.43 18.05 -10.46
C PHE A 279 18.32 18.84 -11.43
N ASP A 280 17.85 19.98 -11.91
CA ASP A 280 18.61 20.86 -12.81
C ASP A 280 19.53 21.77 -12.00
N ASP A 281 20.84 21.52 -12.06
CA ASP A 281 21.85 22.31 -11.34
C ASP A 281 21.97 23.76 -11.85
N GLY A 282 21.35 24.09 -12.99
CA GLY A 282 21.23 25.47 -13.47
C GLY A 282 20.20 26.33 -12.71
N ARG A 283 19.43 25.74 -11.79
CA ARG A 283 18.39 26.44 -11.00
C ARG A 283 18.78 26.59 -9.53
N SER A 284 18.28 27.66 -8.91
CA SER A 284 18.54 27.91 -7.47
C SER A 284 17.93 26.81 -6.59
N ASP A 285 18.51 26.58 -5.41
CA ASP A 285 18.00 25.58 -4.46
C ASP A 285 16.54 25.84 -4.05
N THR A 286 16.18 27.11 -3.85
CA THR A 286 14.80 27.52 -3.54
C THR A 286 13.84 27.17 -4.67
N GLU A 287 14.24 27.41 -5.92
CA GLU A 287 13.43 27.08 -7.10
C GLU A 287 13.26 25.56 -7.26
N ARG A 288 14.35 24.79 -7.12
CA ARG A 288 14.30 23.32 -7.14
C ARG A 288 13.37 22.78 -6.06
N ALA A 289 13.46 23.31 -4.84
CA ALA A 289 12.62 22.89 -3.73
C ALA A 289 11.12 23.11 -4.01
N LEU A 290 10.74 24.23 -4.65
CA LEU A 290 9.34 24.50 -5.04
C LEU A 290 8.84 23.52 -6.11
N TYR A 291 9.64 23.20 -7.13
CA TYR A 291 9.24 22.17 -8.10
C TYR A 291 9.20 20.77 -7.47
N GLN A 292 10.08 20.44 -6.54
CA GLN A 292 10.04 19.18 -5.79
C GLN A 292 8.80 19.09 -4.90
N ASP A 293 8.38 20.20 -4.27
CA ASP A 293 7.11 20.29 -3.55
C ASP A 293 5.91 20.04 -4.49
N LEU A 294 5.87 20.72 -5.65
CA LEU A 294 4.83 20.53 -6.66
C LEU A 294 4.78 19.07 -7.14
N ALA A 295 5.94 18.49 -7.47
CA ALA A 295 6.05 17.11 -7.90
C ALA A 295 5.58 16.14 -6.81
N ARG A 296 5.82 16.42 -5.52
CA ARG A 296 5.28 15.62 -4.41
C ARG A 296 3.75 15.65 -4.36
N TYR A 297 3.12 16.82 -4.51
CA TYR A 297 1.65 16.90 -4.59
C TYR A 297 1.08 16.10 -5.77
N LEU A 298 1.70 16.23 -6.95
CA LEU A 298 1.25 15.54 -8.17
C LEU A 298 1.53 14.04 -8.13
N SER A 299 2.58 13.60 -7.44
CA SER A 299 2.95 12.18 -7.31
C SER A 299 1.89 11.32 -6.62
N VAL A 300 0.94 11.93 -5.91
CA VAL A 300 -0.23 11.21 -5.35
C VAL A 300 -1.05 10.53 -6.45
N GLN A 301 -1.13 11.14 -7.64
CA GLN A 301 -1.78 10.54 -8.82
C GLN A 301 -0.85 9.57 -9.59
N GLY A 302 0.38 9.37 -9.10
CA GLY A 302 1.39 8.54 -9.75
C GLY A 302 1.98 9.17 -11.01
N MET A 303 2.58 8.35 -11.88
CA MET A 303 3.28 8.85 -13.08
C MET A 303 2.33 9.06 -14.26
N SER A 304 2.55 10.16 -15.00
CA SER A 304 1.77 10.53 -16.19
C SER A 304 2.10 9.67 -17.41
N SER A 305 3.26 9.02 -17.45
CA SER A 305 3.62 8.07 -18.50
C SER A 305 4.56 6.99 -17.97
N LEU A 306 4.61 5.84 -18.65
CA LEU A 306 5.61 4.80 -18.35
C LEU A 306 7.02 5.26 -18.72
N ASP A 307 7.16 6.10 -19.75
CA ASP A 307 8.46 6.66 -20.17
C ASP A 307 9.06 7.56 -19.08
N ASP A 308 8.22 8.35 -18.39
CA ASP A 308 8.65 9.15 -17.23
C ASP A 308 9.14 8.27 -16.09
N ALA A 309 8.41 7.19 -15.80
CA ALA A 309 8.84 6.21 -14.80
C ALA A 309 10.19 5.58 -15.20
N VAL A 310 10.36 5.18 -16.47
CA VAL A 310 11.62 4.65 -16.99
C VAL A 310 12.76 5.66 -16.82
N ALA A 311 12.54 6.91 -17.21
CA ALA A 311 13.54 7.97 -17.09
C ALA A 311 13.94 8.18 -15.62
N LEU A 312 12.97 8.18 -14.71
CA LEU A 312 13.20 8.34 -13.28
C LEU A 312 13.99 7.16 -12.70
N TYR A 313 13.57 5.91 -12.97
CA TYR A 313 14.28 4.71 -12.51
C TYR A 313 15.71 4.64 -13.06
N ARG A 314 15.92 4.99 -14.34
CA ARG A 314 17.27 5.04 -14.92
C ARG A 314 18.15 6.07 -14.22
N ARG A 315 17.69 7.31 -14.08
CA ARG A 315 18.47 8.38 -13.41
C ARG A 315 18.72 8.08 -11.92
N ALA A 316 17.84 7.32 -11.27
CA ALA A 316 18.03 6.90 -9.87
C ALA A 316 19.21 5.94 -9.67
N HIS A 317 19.74 5.30 -10.71
CA HIS A 317 20.95 4.48 -10.59
C HIS A 317 22.20 5.34 -10.35
N ASP A 318 22.24 6.54 -10.94
CA ASP A 318 23.43 7.39 -10.97
C ASP A 318 23.32 8.62 -10.04
N SER A 319 22.12 8.96 -9.56
CA SER A 319 21.88 10.16 -8.76
C SER A 319 21.19 9.84 -7.41
N PRO A 320 21.85 10.13 -6.27
CA PRO A 320 21.27 9.98 -4.93
C PRO A 320 19.99 10.79 -4.73
N GLN A 321 19.96 12.04 -5.22
CA GLN A 321 18.80 12.92 -5.08
C GLN A 321 17.58 12.36 -5.83
N VAL A 322 17.81 11.77 -7.01
CA VAL A 322 16.75 11.14 -7.80
C VAL A 322 16.24 9.87 -7.11
N LEU A 323 17.12 9.05 -6.53
CA LEU A 323 16.71 7.87 -5.76
C LEU A 323 15.88 8.25 -4.52
N GLN A 324 16.25 9.32 -3.82
CA GLN A 324 15.48 9.83 -2.68
C GLN A 324 14.09 10.32 -3.10
N PHE A 325 13.99 11.05 -4.22
CA PHE A 325 12.70 11.46 -4.78
C PHE A 325 11.87 10.26 -5.24
N LEU A 326 12.48 9.27 -5.90
CA LEU A 326 11.83 8.02 -6.31
C LEU A 326 11.21 7.30 -5.10
N LEU A 327 11.97 7.18 -4.01
CA LEU A 327 11.50 6.61 -2.74
C LEU A 327 10.33 7.42 -2.16
N SER A 328 10.41 8.76 -2.19
CA SER A 328 9.31 9.63 -1.76
C SER A 328 8.06 9.44 -2.61
N ALA A 329 8.20 9.39 -3.94
CA ALA A 329 7.11 9.17 -4.88
C ALA A 329 6.47 7.77 -4.73
N LEU A 330 7.25 6.72 -4.44
CA LEU A 330 6.73 5.39 -4.11
C LEU A 330 5.84 5.39 -2.88
N LYS A 331 6.18 6.18 -1.86
CA LYS A 331 5.39 6.31 -0.63
C LYS A 331 4.11 7.13 -0.85
N LEU A 332 4.18 8.20 -1.64
CA LEU A 332 3.07 9.11 -1.90
C LEU A 332 2.04 8.55 -2.90
N SER A 333 2.47 7.77 -3.88
CA SER A 333 1.62 7.26 -4.97
C SER A 333 0.78 6.03 -4.61
N LYS A 334 0.46 5.83 -3.33
CA LYS A 334 -0.24 4.63 -2.82
C LYS A 334 -1.75 4.76 -2.70
N GLU A 335 -2.29 5.92 -3.04
CA GLU A 335 -3.73 6.17 -2.98
C GLU A 335 -4.50 5.19 -3.89
N PRO A 336 -5.60 4.59 -3.41
CA PRO A 336 -6.45 3.78 -4.27
C PRO A 336 -7.20 4.67 -5.27
N PRO A 337 -7.61 4.13 -6.44
CA PRO A 337 -8.58 4.80 -7.29
C PRO A 337 -9.83 5.17 -6.48
N SER A 338 -10.38 6.36 -6.69
CA SER A 338 -11.57 6.82 -5.95
C SER A 338 -12.44 7.81 -6.74
N ILE A 339 -13.72 7.86 -6.40
CA ILE A 339 -14.66 8.91 -6.84
C ILE A 339 -14.92 9.78 -5.62
N GLN A 340 -14.52 11.05 -5.66
CA GLN A 340 -14.79 12.03 -4.62
C GLN A 340 -16.10 12.75 -4.91
N PHE A 341 -17.00 12.71 -3.93
CA PHE A 341 -18.24 13.46 -3.88
C PHE A 341 -18.01 14.77 -3.13
N ASP A 342 -18.02 15.89 -3.85
CA ASP A 342 -17.83 17.23 -3.29
C ASP A 342 -19.14 18.03 -3.37
N LEU A 343 -19.83 18.14 -2.23
CA LEU A 343 -21.09 18.89 -2.16
C LEU A 343 -20.88 20.41 -2.13
N SER A 344 -19.64 20.91 -1.98
CA SER A 344 -19.36 22.35 -1.91
C SER A 344 -19.57 23.09 -3.21
N LEU A 345 -19.67 22.37 -4.33
CA LEU A 345 -19.85 22.95 -5.66
C LEU A 345 -21.31 23.25 -5.96
N HIS A 346 -22.18 22.27 -5.70
CA HIS A 346 -23.59 22.32 -6.14
C HIS A 346 -24.60 22.02 -5.02
N GLY A 347 -24.15 21.57 -3.85
CA GLY A 347 -24.98 21.04 -2.77
C GLY A 347 -25.37 19.57 -2.92
N PHE A 348 -25.06 18.96 -4.07
CA PHE A 348 -25.30 17.56 -4.40
C PHE A 348 -24.14 17.01 -5.22
N CYS A 349 -23.89 15.71 -5.10
CA CYS A 349 -22.88 14.98 -5.87
C CYS A 349 -23.11 13.48 -5.70
N SER A 350 -23.29 12.73 -6.79
CA SER A 350 -23.63 11.30 -6.71
C SER A 350 -23.29 10.48 -7.96
N VAL A 351 -23.29 9.14 -7.78
CA VAL A 351 -23.39 8.15 -8.87
C VAL A 351 -24.78 7.53 -8.79
N GLU A 352 -25.59 7.67 -9.84
CA GLU A 352 -27.00 7.26 -9.84
C GLU A 352 -27.30 6.18 -10.88
N LEU A 353 -27.83 5.04 -10.45
CA LEU A 353 -28.30 3.96 -11.30
C LEU A 353 -29.83 4.01 -11.42
N ALA A 354 -30.33 4.04 -12.66
CA ALA A 354 -31.77 4.15 -12.94
C ALA A 354 -32.59 2.95 -12.43
N THR A 355 -31.97 1.76 -12.37
CA THR A 355 -32.62 0.56 -11.83
C THR A 355 -31.59 -0.49 -11.41
N LEU A 356 -31.92 -1.31 -10.40
CA LEU A 356 -31.17 -2.53 -10.07
C LEU A 356 -31.38 -3.70 -11.06
N GLY A 357 -32.36 -3.61 -11.97
CA GLY A 357 -32.63 -4.63 -12.99
C GLY A 357 -33.18 -5.97 -12.48
N ARG A 358 -33.21 -6.18 -11.16
CA ARG A 358 -33.70 -7.38 -10.47
C ARG A 358 -34.60 -6.98 -9.29
N PRO A 359 -35.49 -7.88 -8.82
CA PRO A 359 -36.30 -7.62 -7.63
C PRO A 359 -35.42 -7.30 -6.42
N PHE A 360 -35.75 -6.22 -5.71
CA PHE A 360 -35.05 -5.80 -4.50
C PHE A 360 -36.06 -5.18 -3.50
N PRO A 361 -35.89 -5.33 -2.18
CA PRO A 361 -34.90 -6.17 -1.53
C PRO A 361 -35.08 -7.67 -1.86
N PRO A 362 -34.07 -8.50 -1.59
CA PRO A 362 -34.14 -9.93 -1.89
C PRO A 362 -35.29 -10.70 -1.25
N SER A 363 -35.97 -11.52 -2.04
CA SER A 363 -37.01 -12.45 -1.55
C SER A 363 -36.53 -13.90 -1.46
N THR A 364 -35.57 -14.29 -2.32
CA THR A 364 -35.07 -15.67 -2.45
C THR A 364 -33.84 -15.95 -1.59
N SER A 365 -33.02 -14.93 -1.31
CA SER A 365 -31.81 -15.06 -0.51
C SER A 365 -32.08 -14.78 0.99
N ALA A 366 -31.04 -14.91 1.80
CA ALA A 366 -31.10 -14.65 3.24
C ALA A 366 -31.13 -13.15 3.60
N GLY A 367 -30.94 -12.25 2.63
CA GLY A 367 -30.82 -10.82 2.86
C GLY A 367 -29.93 -10.15 1.81
N TYR A 368 -29.48 -8.93 2.09
CA TYR A 368 -28.53 -8.21 1.23
C TYR A 368 -27.30 -7.76 2.02
N THR A 369 -26.21 -7.52 1.29
CA THR A 369 -24.97 -6.95 1.83
C THR A 369 -24.55 -5.73 1.01
N LEU A 370 -24.37 -4.60 1.67
CA LEU A 370 -23.74 -3.40 1.10
C LEU A 370 -22.30 -3.35 1.62
N SER A 371 -21.32 -3.33 0.72
CA SER A 371 -19.90 -3.19 1.06
C SER A 371 -19.30 -2.01 0.31
N ALA A 372 -18.61 -1.13 1.02
CA ALA A 372 -17.97 0.04 0.42
C ALA A 372 -16.64 0.37 1.11
N TRP A 373 -15.63 0.69 0.30
CA TRP A 373 -14.43 1.38 0.77
C TRP A 373 -14.62 2.88 0.64
N VAL A 374 -14.63 3.58 1.77
CA VAL A 374 -14.93 5.03 1.84
C VAL A 374 -13.89 5.77 2.65
N ARG A 375 -13.62 7.03 2.28
CA ARG A 375 -12.82 7.97 3.07
C ARG A 375 -13.60 9.26 3.20
N PHE A 376 -13.76 9.77 4.42
CA PHE A 376 -14.41 11.06 4.63
C PHE A 376 -13.35 12.13 4.66
N ASP A 377 -13.42 13.11 3.77
CA ASP A 377 -12.42 14.18 3.68
C ASP A 377 -12.86 15.34 4.59
N GLU A 378 -14.14 15.72 4.51
CA GLU A 378 -14.71 16.79 5.33
C GLU A 378 -16.18 16.50 5.69
N PHE A 379 -16.53 16.73 6.96
CA PHE A 379 -17.90 16.64 7.44
C PHE A 379 -18.51 18.03 7.58
N ASP A 380 -19.77 18.17 7.19
CA ASP A 380 -20.54 19.40 7.36
C ASP A 380 -21.39 19.33 8.63
N SER A 381 -21.44 20.41 9.41
CA SER A 381 -22.17 20.45 10.70
C SER A 381 -23.68 20.58 10.55
N ASN A 382 -24.16 21.00 9.38
CA ASN A 382 -25.58 21.26 9.13
C ASN A 382 -26.27 20.12 8.40
N THR A 383 -25.52 19.31 7.64
CA THR A 383 -26.02 18.32 6.70
C THR A 383 -25.51 16.91 7.03
N HIS A 384 -26.34 15.88 6.82
CA HIS A 384 -25.93 14.48 6.96
C HIS A 384 -25.07 14.06 5.75
N THR A 385 -24.08 13.19 5.98
CA THR A 385 -23.27 12.64 4.88
C THR A 385 -23.91 11.36 4.36
N THR A 386 -24.62 11.44 3.23
CA THR A 386 -25.25 10.29 2.58
C THR A 386 -24.22 9.42 1.87
N ILE A 387 -24.25 8.12 2.13
CA ILE A 387 -23.31 7.15 1.54
C ILE A 387 -23.99 6.39 0.40
N PHE A 388 -25.15 5.78 0.68
CA PHE A 388 -25.86 4.93 -0.26
C PHE A 388 -27.38 5.04 -0.06
N GLY A 389 -28.13 4.96 -1.15
CA GLY A 389 -29.58 4.80 -1.09
C GLY A 389 -30.12 3.92 -2.19
N ALA A 390 -31.24 3.25 -1.92
CA ALA A 390 -32.02 2.51 -2.90
C ALA A 390 -33.50 2.64 -2.61
N PHE A 391 -34.29 3.08 -3.59
CA PHE A 391 -35.72 3.31 -3.39
C PHE A 391 -36.54 3.09 -4.67
N ASP A 392 -37.83 2.84 -4.49
CA ASP A 392 -38.80 2.87 -5.59
C ASP A 392 -39.73 4.08 -5.48
N ALA A 393 -40.46 4.40 -6.56
CA ALA A 393 -41.34 5.57 -6.60
C ALA A 393 -42.47 5.56 -5.56
N SER A 394 -42.94 4.37 -5.14
CA SER A 394 -43.96 4.22 -4.09
C SER A 394 -43.37 4.26 -2.68
N GLN A 395 -42.03 4.27 -2.55
CA GLN A 395 -41.29 4.19 -1.29
C GLN A 395 -41.63 2.93 -0.46
N THR A 396 -42.09 1.86 -1.13
CA THR A 396 -42.34 0.53 -0.54
C THR A 396 -41.01 -0.17 -0.24
N CYS A 397 -40.07 -0.08 -1.17
CA CYS A 397 -38.65 -0.34 -0.95
C CYS A 397 -37.99 1.01 -0.72
N PHE A 398 -37.43 1.20 0.48
CA PHE A 398 -36.66 2.39 0.83
C PHE A 398 -35.48 1.96 1.69
N ILE A 399 -34.27 2.33 1.27
CA ILE A 399 -33.04 2.11 2.04
C ILE A 399 -32.21 3.37 1.92
N LEU A 400 -31.74 3.88 3.05
CA LEU A 400 -30.81 4.99 3.11
C LEU A 400 -29.76 4.71 4.18
N ALA A 401 -28.49 4.79 3.79
CA ALA A 401 -27.33 4.64 4.65
C ALA A 401 -26.55 5.96 4.66
N TYR A 402 -26.39 6.56 5.83
CA TYR A 402 -25.76 7.87 5.98
C TYR A 402 -25.07 8.03 7.34
N LEU A 403 -24.18 9.00 7.45
CA LEU A 403 -23.60 9.41 8.73
C LEU A 403 -24.37 10.60 9.30
N GLU A 404 -24.75 10.48 10.57
CA GLU A 404 -25.38 11.57 11.30
C GLU A 404 -24.39 12.72 11.50
N LYS A 405 -24.84 13.96 11.27
CA LYS A 405 -23.99 15.16 11.19
C LYS A 405 -23.24 15.47 12.48
N ASP A 406 -23.91 15.29 13.62
CA ASP A 406 -23.37 15.64 14.93
C ASP A 406 -22.50 14.51 15.50
N THR A 407 -23.05 13.29 15.50
CA THR A 407 -22.41 12.15 16.17
C THR A 407 -21.43 11.41 15.28
N ARG A 408 -21.57 11.55 13.94
CA ARG A 408 -20.86 10.75 12.93
C ARG A 408 -21.10 9.24 13.09
N ASN A 409 -22.23 8.87 13.67
CA ASN A 409 -22.66 7.49 13.77
C ASN A 409 -23.30 7.05 12.45
N PHE A 410 -23.13 5.78 12.11
CA PHE A 410 -23.78 5.18 10.95
C PHE A 410 -25.27 4.99 11.23
N ILE A 411 -26.12 5.50 10.34
CA ILE A 411 -27.57 5.33 10.37
C ILE A 411 -27.99 4.45 9.19
N LEU A 412 -28.81 3.45 9.48
CA LEU A 412 -29.56 2.71 8.46
C LEU A 412 -31.03 3.05 8.61
N GLN A 413 -31.63 3.56 7.55
CA GLN A 413 -33.07 3.79 7.43
C GLN A 413 -33.66 2.85 6.37
N THR A 414 -34.78 2.20 6.69
CA THR A 414 -35.44 1.18 5.86
C THR A 414 -36.90 1.51 5.54
N ALA A 415 -37.43 2.57 6.14
CA ALA A 415 -38.74 3.10 5.85
C ALA A 415 -38.79 4.60 6.16
N ILE A 416 -39.71 5.32 5.53
CA ILE A 416 -39.96 6.73 5.83
C ILE A 416 -40.91 6.85 7.03
N ARG A 417 -41.86 5.93 7.14
CA ARG A 417 -42.83 5.84 8.24
C ARG A 417 -42.88 4.39 8.73
N GLY A 418 -42.96 4.20 10.05
CA GLY A 418 -43.00 2.87 10.65
C GLY A 418 -42.68 2.93 12.15
N PRO A 419 -42.78 1.80 12.87
CA PRO A 419 -42.47 1.74 14.29
C PRO A 419 -40.96 1.87 14.57
N ARG A 420 -40.10 1.35 13.67
CA ARG A 420 -38.64 1.53 13.69
C ARG A 420 -38.10 1.81 12.29
N PRO A 421 -38.32 3.04 11.77
CA PRO A 421 -37.94 3.40 10.41
C PRO A 421 -36.42 3.45 10.20
N SER A 422 -35.66 3.72 11.27
CA SER A 422 -34.20 3.77 11.25
C SER A 422 -33.57 3.22 12.53
N VAL A 423 -32.30 2.83 12.42
CA VAL A 423 -31.44 2.44 13.56
C VAL A 423 -30.10 3.17 13.47
N ARG A 424 -29.57 3.53 14.65
CA ARG A 424 -28.27 4.19 14.83
C ARG A 424 -27.27 3.21 15.42
N PHE A 425 -26.21 2.92 14.71
CA PHE A 425 -25.07 2.15 15.22
C PHE A 425 -24.14 3.08 15.98
N LYS A 426 -23.87 2.78 17.26
CA LYS A 426 -23.13 3.65 18.18
C LYS A 426 -21.72 3.15 18.50
N SER A 427 -21.38 1.93 18.08
CA SER A 427 -20.10 1.30 18.39
C SER A 427 -18.91 1.84 17.58
N ALA A 428 -19.15 2.60 16.51
CA ALA A 428 -18.10 3.16 15.65
C ALA A 428 -18.38 4.62 15.31
N LYS A 429 -17.33 5.44 15.34
CA LYS A 429 -17.34 6.84 14.92
C LYS A 429 -16.31 7.03 13.81
N PHE A 430 -16.69 7.76 12.77
CA PHE A 430 -15.83 7.98 11.61
C PHE A 430 -15.00 9.26 11.77
N GLU A 431 -13.74 9.16 11.36
CA GLU A 431 -12.73 10.23 11.40
C GLU A 431 -12.38 10.68 9.97
N PRO A 432 -11.99 11.95 9.78
CA PRO A 432 -11.51 12.44 8.50
C PRO A 432 -10.23 11.72 8.04
N ASP A 433 -9.96 11.77 6.73
CA ASP A 433 -8.70 11.37 6.09
C ASP A 433 -8.25 9.91 6.33
N ARG A 434 -9.19 9.04 6.69
CA ARG A 434 -8.96 7.60 6.89
C ARG A 434 -9.87 6.76 6.00
N TRP A 435 -9.28 5.80 5.29
CA TRP A 435 -10.04 4.78 4.55
C TRP A 435 -10.68 3.79 5.52
N TYR A 436 -11.99 3.58 5.37
CA TYR A 436 -12.82 2.62 6.09
C TYR A 436 -13.40 1.61 5.12
N HIS A 437 -13.41 0.34 5.51
CA HIS A 437 -14.29 -0.65 4.89
C HIS A 437 -15.59 -0.74 5.68
N ILE A 438 -16.67 -0.23 5.12
CA ILE A 438 -18.01 -0.31 5.71
C ILE A 438 -18.73 -1.48 5.06
N CYS A 439 -19.12 -2.47 5.85
CA CYS A 439 -19.93 -3.60 5.37
C CYS A 439 -21.19 -3.75 6.23
N LEU A 440 -22.35 -3.53 5.61
CA LEU A 440 -23.66 -3.65 6.21
C LEU A 440 -24.35 -4.91 5.70
N ILE A 441 -24.76 -5.80 6.60
CA ILE A 441 -25.49 -7.03 6.28
C ILE A 441 -26.89 -6.95 6.88
N HIS A 442 -27.91 -6.88 6.04
CA HIS A 442 -29.30 -6.85 6.48
C HIS A 442 -29.99 -8.17 6.14
N ARG A 443 -30.28 -8.97 7.18
CA ARG A 443 -30.85 -10.30 7.04
C ARG A 443 -32.37 -10.25 7.03
N ARG A 444 -32.97 -10.91 6.04
CA ARG A 444 -34.42 -11.12 5.94
C ARG A 444 -34.94 -11.83 7.19
N PRO A 445 -36.12 -11.48 7.71
CA PRO A 445 -36.67 -12.16 8.88
C PRO A 445 -37.01 -13.61 8.54
N LYS A 446 -36.63 -14.54 9.43
CA LYS A 446 -37.20 -15.90 9.45
C LYS A 446 -38.61 -15.84 10.08
N PRO A 447 -39.51 -16.82 9.83
CA PRO A 447 -40.92 -16.77 10.27
C PRO A 447 -41.16 -16.42 11.74
N THR A 448 -40.20 -16.72 12.62
CA THR A 448 -40.28 -16.50 14.07
C THR A 448 -39.32 -15.43 14.60
N SER A 449 -38.59 -14.71 13.73
CA SER A 449 -37.54 -13.77 14.16
C SER A 449 -37.68 -12.41 13.49
N SER A 450 -37.44 -11.34 14.24
CA SER A 450 -37.27 -9.99 13.66
C SER A 450 -36.07 -9.93 12.71
N SER A 451 -36.17 -9.08 11.70
CA SER A 451 -35.04 -8.73 10.84
C SER A 451 -33.93 -8.04 11.63
N LYS A 452 -32.68 -8.21 11.19
CA LYS A 452 -31.49 -7.67 11.86
C LYS A 452 -30.49 -7.13 10.85
N ALA A 453 -29.93 -5.98 11.16
CA ALA A 453 -28.81 -5.38 10.44
C ALA A 453 -27.53 -5.48 11.28
N SER A 454 -26.46 -5.99 10.68
CA SER A 454 -25.13 -6.09 11.27
C SER A 454 -24.18 -5.14 10.54
N LEU A 455 -23.46 -4.32 11.30
CA LEU A 455 -22.43 -3.42 10.80
C LEU A 455 -21.05 -4.01 11.10
N PHE A 456 -20.22 -4.05 10.08
CA PHE A 456 -18.81 -4.41 10.15
C PHE A 456 -17.99 -3.21 9.68
N ILE A 457 -16.89 -2.94 10.40
CA ILE A 457 -15.95 -1.87 10.09
C ILE A 457 -14.56 -2.50 10.01
N ASP A 458 -13.86 -2.26 8.90
CA ASP A 458 -12.49 -2.75 8.67
C ASP A 458 -12.35 -4.27 8.80
N GLY A 459 -13.34 -5.00 8.29
CA GLY A 459 -13.36 -6.46 8.33
C GLY A 459 -13.79 -7.05 9.67
N GLU A 460 -14.08 -6.23 10.69
CA GLU A 460 -14.46 -6.68 12.03
C GLU A 460 -15.92 -6.37 12.36
N PHE A 461 -16.57 -7.28 13.09
CA PHE A 461 -17.93 -7.08 13.58
C PHE A 461 -17.98 -5.93 14.59
N SER A 462 -18.85 -4.94 14.35
CA SER A 462 -19.00 -3.77 15.22
C SER A 462 -20.27 -3.85 16.08
N GLU A 463 -21.44 -4.01 15.45
CA GLU A 463 -22.73 -3.98 16.16
C GLU A 463 -23.85 -4.65 15.34
N GLN A 464 -24.89 -5.14 16.01
CA GLN A 464 -26.10 -5.70 15.39
C GLN A 464 -27.36 -5.13 16.03
N LEU A 465 -28.28 -4.62 15.20
CA LEU A 465 -29.52 -4.00 15.64
C LEU A 465 -30.73 -4.62 14.94
N LYS A 466 -31.89 -4.62 15.63
CA LYS A 466 -33.17 -5.02 15.05
C LYS A 466 -33.78 -3.84 14.28
N ILE A 467 -34.09 -4.03 13.00
CA ILE A 467 -34.71 -3.04 12.12
C ILE A 467 -35.67 -3.76 11.17
N ASP A 468 -36.69 -3.06 10.69
CA ASP A 468 -37.64 -3.62 9.72
C ASP A 468 -36.96 -3.90 8.38
N TYR A 469 -37.33 -5.02 7.74
CA TYR A 469 -36.83 -5.35 6.40
C TYR A 469 -37.70 -4.65 5.35
N PRO A 470 -37.12 -3.97 4.35
CA PRO A 470 -37.92 -3.30 3.32
C PRO A 470 -38.80 -4.30 2.56
N SER A 471 -39.89 -3.82 1.96
CA SER A 471 -40.80 -4.68 1.20
C SER A 471 -40.45 -4.68 -0.28
N VAL A 472 -40.64 -5.82 -0.96
CA VAL A 472 -40.47 -5.91 -2.41
C VAL A 472 -41.62 -5.17 -3.09
N PRO A 473 -41.35 -4.13 -3.91
CA PRO A 473 -42.41 -3.38 -4.55
C PRO A 473 -43.20 -4.28 -5.51
N THR A 474 -44.52 -4.13 -5.55
CA THR A 474 -45.36 -4.87 -6.48
C THR A 474 -45.37 -4.15 -7.84
N SER A 475 -45.06 -4.86 -8.93
CA SER A 475 -45.12 -4.26 -10.26
C SER A 475 -46.55 -4.31 -10.81
N ASN A 476 -47.06 -3.17 -11.28
CA ASN A 476 -48.36 -3.10 -11.98
C ASN A 476 -48.35 -3.83 -13.35
N HIS A 477 -47.16 -4.16 -13.87
CA HIS A 477 -47.00 -4.91 -15.11
C HIS A 477 -46.22 -6.21 -14.85
N PRO A 478 -46.83 -7.40 -15.03
CA PRO A 478 -46.18 -8.67 -14.71
C PRO A 478 -44.94 -8.97 -15.55
N SER A 479 -44.75 -8.28 -16.68
CA SER A 479 -43.62 -8.45 -17.59
C SER A 479 -42.41 -7.55 -17.31
N ARG A 480 -42.48 -6.63 -16.33
CA ARG A 480 -41.37 -5.72 -15.99
C ARG A 480 -41.12 -5.70 -14.48
N PRO A 481 -39.89 -5.95 -14.01
CA PRO A 481 -39.56 -5.81 -12.59
C PRO A 481 -39.76 -4.36 -12.14
N PRO A 482 -40.07 -4.13 -10.84
CA PRO A 482 -40.22 -2.79 -10.30
C PRO A 482 -38.91 -2.00 -10.46
N ARG A 483 -39.02 -0.71 -10.81
CA ARG A 483 -37.86 0.17 -10.96
C ARG A 483 -37.41 0.66 -9.60
N ILE A 484 -36.27 0.16 -9.16
CA ILE A 484 -35.62 0.55 -7.91
C ILE A 484 -34.36 1.33 -8.27
N GLN A 485 -34.39 2.65 -8.10
CA GLN A 485 -33.25 3.52 -8.29
C GLN A 485 -32.27 3.30 -7.14
N ALA A 486 -30.98 3.36 -7.43
CA ALA A 486 -29.93 3.26 -6.43
C ALA A 486 -28.86 4.31 -6.68
N PHE A 487 -28.19 4.76 -5.63
CA PHE A 487 -27.15 5.77 -5.75
C PHE A 487 -26.09 5.65 -4.66
N PHE A 488 -24.89 6.15 -4.96
CA PHE A 488 -23.87 6.51 -3.98
C PHE A 488 -23.71 8.04 -3.96
N GLY A 489 -23.52 8.63 -2.78
CA GLY A 489 -23.48 10.10 -2.63
C GLY A 489 -24.85 10.70 -2.30
N THR A 490 -25.02 11.98 -2.62
CA THR A 490 -26.25 12.75 -2.38
C THR A 490 -26.79 13.24 -3.73
N PRO A 491 -27.86 12.63 -4.26
CA PRO A 491 -28.54 13.10 -5.46
C PRO A 491 -29.16 14.47 -5.29
N GLN A 492 -29.42 15.16 -6.41
CA GLN A 492 -30.03 16.48 -6.41
C GLN A 492 -31.37 16.51 -5.67
N ASP A 493 -32.20 15.48 -5.84
CA ASP A 493 -33.53 15.39 -5.20
C ASP A 493 -33.48 15.19 -3.68
N LEU A 494 -32.33 14.73 -3.15
CA LEU A 494 -32.11 14.55 -1.71
C LEU A 494 -31.38 15.74 -1.08
N ALA A 495 -30.81 16.64 -1.88
CA ALA A 495 -30.06 17.78 -1.40
C ALA A 495 -30.97 18.80 -0.68
N MET A 496 -30.58 19.22 0.51
CA MET A 496 -31.37 20.19 1.28
C MET A 496 -31.34 21.60 0.68
N ARG A 497 -30.22 21.96 0.05
CA ARG A 497 -29.97 23.26 -0.57
C ARG A 497 -29.12 23.05 -1.81
N LEU A 498 -29.39 23.84 -2.84
CA LEU A 498 -28.64 23.83 -4.10
C LEU A 498 -27.78 25.09 -4.19
N GLY A 499 -26.59 24.95 -4.76
CA GLY A 499 -25.66 26.05 -5.04
C GLY A 499 -24.29 25.86 -4.42
N LYS A 500 -23.37 26.74 -4.81
CA LYS A 500 -21.97 26.73 -4.34
C LYS A 500 -21.87 27.14 -2.87
N GLY A 501 -21.07 26.42 -2.10
CA GLY A 501 -20.77 26.68 -0.69
C GLY A 501 -21.90 26.35 0.29
N VAL A 502 -22.99 25.69 -0.14
CA VAL A 502 -24.14 25.40 0.74
C VAL A 502 -23.92 24.23 1.69
N SER A 503 -22.96 23.35 1.39
CA SER A 503 -22.51 22.24 2.22
C SER A 503 -20.99 22.09 2.03
N SER A 504 -20.24 21.87 3.11
CA SER A 504 -18.80 21.57 3.01
C SER A 504 -18.49 20.08 2.98
N SER A 505 -19.51 19.20 2.92
CA SER A 505 -19.29 17.75 3.02
C SER A 505 -18.57 17.22 1.79
N ARG A 506 -17.46 16.50 2.03
CA ARG A 506 -16.64 15.86 0.99
C ARG A 506 -16.23 14.46 1.43
N TRP A 507 -16.39 13.48 0.54
CA TRP A 507 -15.95 12.12 0.83
C TRP A 507 -15.68 11.33 -0.46
N SER A 508 -14.83 10.33 -0.37
CA SER A 508 -14.32 9.54 -1.49
C SER A 508 -14.75 8.07 -1.40
N LEU A 509 -15.11 7.46 -2.52
CA LEU A 509 -15.49 6.05 -2.68
C LEU A 509 -14.49 5.32 -3.57
N ALA A 510 -13.81 4.31 -3.05
CA ALA A 510 -12.88 3.47 -3.84
C ALA A 510 -13.59 2.30 -4.53
N ASN A 511 -14.48 1.60 -3.82
CA ASN A 511 -15.40 0.65 -4.43
C ASN A 511 -16.73 0.66 -3.66
N GLY A 512 -17.83 0.36 -4.35
CA GLY A 512 -19.15 0.23 -3.77
C GLY A 512 -19.89 -0.94 -4.39
N ILE A 513 -20.24 -1.94 -3.59
CA ILE A 513 -20.85 -3.19 -4.05
C ILE A 513 -22.13 -3.48 -3.27
N LEU A 514 -23.20 -3.78 -3.99
CA LEU A 514 -24.46 -4.27 -3.42
C LEU A 514 -24.67 -5.72 -3.86
N PHE A 515 -24.83 -6.59 -2.88
CA PHE A 515 -25.11 -8.01 -3.08
C PHE A 515 -26.52 -8.39 -2.63
N ASP A 516 -27.20 -9.21 -3.44
CA ASP A 516 -28.37 -10.03 -3.13
C ASP A 516 -27.94 -11.34 -2.43
N GLU A 517 -27.20 -11.20 -1.33
CA GLU A 517 -26.85 -12.30 -0.42
C GLU A 517 -26.47 -11.68 0.93
N ALA A 518 -26.68 -12.41 2.02
CA ALA A 518 -26.19 -12.02 3.34
C ALA A 518 -24.92 -12.82 3.67
N PHE A 519 -23.75 -12.19 3.52
CA PHE A 519 -22.46 -12.87 3.69
C PHE A 519 -22.10 -13.22 5.15
N SER A 520 -21.15 -14.16 5.28
CA SER A 520 -20.54 -14.57 6.55
C SER A 520 -19.45 -13.59 6.99
N ASP A 521 -19.11 -13.61 8.28
CA ASP A 521 -18.00 -12.82 8.85
C ASP A 521 -16.66 -13.11 8.15
N ASP A 522 -16.42 -14.40 7.83
CA ASP A 522 -15.28 -14.85 7.04
C ASP A 522 -15.16 -14.11 5.70
N MET A 523 -16.26 -14.00 4.95
CA MET A 523 -16.25 -13.30 3.65
C MET A 523 -16.05 -11.80 3.80
N VAL A 524 -16.59 -11.18 4.85
CA VAL A 524 -16.33 -9.76 5.13
C VAL A 524 -14.85 -9.52 5.41
N ALA A 525 -14.20 -10.41 6.16
CA ALA A 525 -12.77 -10.34 6.39
C ALA A 525 -11.95 -10.50 5.09
N VAL A 526 -12.38 -11.38 4.18
CA VAL A 526 -11.76 -11.52 2.84
C VAL A 526 -11.90 -10.24 2.03
N PHE A 527 -13.09 -9.63 2.00
CA PHE A 527 -13.33 -8.36 1.29
C PHE A 527 -12.43 -7.23 1.80
N TYR A 528 -12.28 -7.13 3.13
CA TYR A 528 -11.40 -6.14 3.74
C TYR A 528 -9.92 -6.39 3.43
N ASN A 529 -9.43 -7.63 3.60
CA ASN A 529 -7.99 -7.90 3.48
C ASN A 529 -7.46 -7.83 2.03
N LEU A 530 -8.32 -7.92 1.02
CA LEU A 530 -7.94 -7.62 -0.37
C LEU A 530 -7.72 -6.11 -0.62
N GLY A 531 -8.25 -5.26 0.26
CA GLY A 531 -7.98 -3.83 0.29
C GLY A 531 -8.72 -2.98 -0.75
N PRO A 532 -8.63 -1.65 -0.66
CA PRO A 532 -9.35 -0.71 -1.53
C PRO A 532 -8.81 -0.68 -2.97
N ARG A 533 -7.63 -1.24 -3.23
CA ARG A 533 -7.04 -1.38 -4.58
C ARG A 533 -7.56 -2.61 -5.34
N TYR A 534 -8.40 -3.43 -4.72
CA TYR A 534 -9.08 -4.54 -5.38
C TYR A 534 -10.42 -4.10 -5.98
N TYR A 535 -10.52 -4.18 -7.30
CA TYR A 535 -11.69 -3.75 -8.08
C TYR A 535 -12.44 -4.91 -8.77
N GLY A 536 -12.14 -6.16 -8.39
CA GLY A 536 -12.82 -7.34 -8.93
C GLY A 536 -14.16 -7.65 -8.23
N ASN A 537 -14.86 -8.67 -8.73
CA ASN A 537 -16.15 -9.13 -8.20
C ASN A 537 -16.04 -10.20 -7.08
N PHE A 538 -14.83 -10.51 -6.60
CA PHE A 538 -14.59 -11.54 -5.57
C PHE A 538 -15.00 -12.97 -5.98
N GLN A 539 -14.90 -13.33 -7.26
CA GLN A 539 -15.39 -14.61 -7.80
C GLN A 539 -14.29 -15.61 -8.20
N ASP A 540 -13.04 -15.15 -8.33
CA ASP A 540 -11.90 -15.96 -8.77
C ASP A 540 -11.25 -16.69 -7.57
N CYS A 541 -10.11 -17.35 -7.79
CA CYS A 541 -9.23 -17.85 -6.74
C CYS A 541 -8.51 -16.67 -6.06
N LEU A 542 -9.05 -16.17 -4.95
CA LEU A 542 -8.62 -14.89 -4.38
C LEU A 542 -7.23 -14.93 -3.74
N GLY A 543 -6.65 -16.11 -3.54
CA GLY A 543 -5.32 -16.26 -2.94
C GLY A 543 -4.18 -15.62 -3.74
N SER A 544 -4.26 -15.58 -5.07
CA SER A 544 -3.23 -14.92 -5.90
C SER A 544 -3.23 -13.40 -5.78
N PHE A 545 -4.32 -12.80 -5.28
CA PHE A 545 -4.47 -11.34 -5.16
C PHE A 545 -4.10 -10.82 -3.78
N GLN A 546 -3.49 -11.65 -2.93
CA GLN A 546 -3.15 -11.31 -1.55
C GLN A 546 -1.73 -10.76 -1.44
N THR A 547 -1.57 -9.70 -0.64
CA THR A 547 -0.27 -9.35 -0.09
C THR A 547 0.11 -10.32 1.03
N TYR A 548 1.39 -10.38 1.39
CA TYR A 548 1.85 -11.16 2.54
C TYR A 548 1.12 -10.80 3.84
N LYS A 549 0.83 -9.51 4.03
CA LYS A 549 0.07 -9.01 5.18
C LYS A 549 -1.35 -9.58 5.17
N ALA A 550 -2.07 -9.45 4.05
CA ALA A 550 -3.43 -9.97 3.89
C ALA A 550 -3.50 -11.48 4.16
N SER A 551 -2.56 -12.24 3.56
CA SER A 551 -2.47 -13.69 3.74
C SER A 551 -2.20 -14.07 5.21
N ALA A 552 -1.29 -13.36 5.89
CA ALA A 552 -0.99 -13.62 7.30
C ALA A 552 -2.21 -13.34 8.20
N THR A 553 -2.87 -12.20 8.02
CA THR A 553 -4.05 -11.81 8.79
C THR A 553 -5.21 -12.79 8.61
N LEU A 554 -5.51 -13.19 7.37
CA LEU A 554 -6.59 -14.14 7.08
C LEU A 554 -6.31 -15.54 7.64
N ASN A 555 -5.07 -16.03 7.53
CA ASN A 555 -4.68 -17.30 8.14
C ASN A 555 -4.79 -17.25 9.67
N LEU A 556 -4.34 -16.16 10.29
CA LEU A 556 -4.46 -15.98 11.74
C LEU A 556 -5.93 -15.97 12.19
N ARG A 557 -6.80 -15.24 11.47
CA ARG A 557 -8.25 -15.22 11.73
C ARG A 557 -8.86 -16.62 11.60
N ASN A 558 -8.50 -17.34 10.53
CA ASN A 558 -9.01 -18.68 10.28
C ASN A 558 -8.67 -19.65 11.43
N GLU A 559 -7.42 -19.62 11.92
CA GLU A 559 -7.00 -20.43 13.07
C GLU A 559 -7.76 -20.06 14.36
N HIS A 560 -8.14 -18.79 14.52
CA HIS A 560 -8.83 -18.30 15.71
C HIS A 560 -10.32 -18.65 15.72
N LEU A 561 -11.01 -18.46 14.58
CA LEU A 561 -12.46 -18.64 14.47
C LEU A 561 -12.87 -20.09 14.20
N HIS A 562 -12.00 -20.88 13.55
CA HIS A 562 -12.32 -22.25 13.10
C HIS A 562 -11.37 -23.32 13.67
N PRO A 563 -11.16 -23.42 15.00
CA PRO A 563 -10.20 -24.35 15.58
C PRO A 563 -10.57 -25.81 15.25
N GLY A 564 -9.67 -26.52 14.55
CA GLY A 564 -9.87 -27.91 14.13
C GLY A 564 -10.75 -28.11 12.90
N LYS A 565 -11.30 -27.03 12.30
CA LYS A 565 -12.08 -27.04 11.06
C LYS A 565 -11.55 -26.05 10.01
N GLU A 566 -10.28 -25.68 10.15
CA GLU A 566 -9.59 -24.64 9.36
C GLU A 566 -9.73 -24.82 7.85
N GLU A 567 -9.73 -26.07 7.34
CA GLU A 567 -9.81 -26.38 5.90
C GLU A 567 -11.22 -26.23 5.29
N SER A 568 -12.26 -26.07 6.13
CA SER A 568 -13.67 -26.00 5.69
C SER A 568 -14.29 -24.60 5.79
N SER A 569 -13.51 -23.60 6.18
CA SER A 569 -14.01 -22.22 6.31
C SER A 569 -14.27 -21.57 4.96
N ASP A 570 -15.09 -20.52 4.98
CA ASP A 570 -15.34 -19.70 3.79
C ASP A 570 -14.05 -18.96 3.38
N ILE A 571 -13.20 -18.57 4.35
CA ILE A 571 -11.87 -18.00 4.09
C ILE A 571 -11.04 -18.95 3.22
N VAL A 572 -10.87 -20.21 3.61
CA VAL A 572 -10.06 -21.17 2.83
C VAL A 572 -10.69 -21.45 1.47
N THR A 573 -12.03 -21.52 1.41
CA THR A 573 -12.74 -21.71 0.14
C THR A 573 -12.54 -20.54 -0.81
N ALA A 574 -12.59 -19.29 -0.33
CA ALA A 574 -12.39 -18.09 -1.14
C ALA A 574 -10.93 -17.94 -1.62
N ILE A 575 -9.96 -18.35 -0.80
CA ILE A 575 -8.53 -18.17 -1.08
C ILE A 575 -7.96 -19.30 -1.94
N ARG A 576 -8.23 -20.56 -1.60
CA ARG A 576 -7.62 -21.75 -2.23
C ARG A 576 -8.49 -22.35 -3.34
N ARG A 577 -9.78 -22.00 -3.41
CA ARG A 577 -10.71 -22.46 -4.45
C ARG A 577 -11.34 -21.25 -5.14
N ARG A 578 -12.21 -21.50 -6.12
CA ARG A 578 -12.97 -20.44 -6.80
C ARG A 578 -14.01 -19.85 -5.84
N ALA A 579 -13.87 -18.57 -5.54
CA ALA A 579 -14.78 -17.84 -4.67
C ALA A 579 -16.19 -17.67 -5.27
N SER A 580 -16.38 -17.92 -6.57
CA SER A 580 -17.70 -17.94 -7.24
C SER A 580 -18.70 -18.94 -6.64
N ASN A 581 -18.23 -19.95 -5.92
CA ASN A 581 -19.10 -20.84 -5.14
C ASN A 581 -19.76 -20.13 -3.95
N LEU A 582 -19.11 -19.09 -3.42
CA LEU A 582 -19.60 -18.25 -2.31
C LEU A 582 -20.23 -16.96 -2.84
N VAL A 583 -19.59 -16.30 -3.80
CA VAL A 583 -20.03 -15.05 -4.44
C VAL A 583 -20.54 -15.37 -5.85
N ARG A 584 -21.80 -15.80 -5.93
CA ARG A 584 -22.44 -16.10 -7.21
C ARG A 584 -22.60 -14.84 -8.05
N GLU A 585 -22.42 -14.94 -9.36
CA GLU A 585 -22.57 -13.78 -10.26
C GLU A 585 -23.98 -13.19 -10.19
N SER A 586 -24.99 -14.04 -10.02
CA SER A 586 -26.38 -13.63 -9.84
C SER A 586 -26.64 -12.88 -8.54
N SER A 587 -25.74 -12.92 -7.54
CA SER A 587 -25.91 -12.16 -6.30
C SER A 587 -25.32 -10.76 -6.39
N ILE A 588 -24.51 -10.41 -7.39
CA ILE A 588 -23.97 -9.05 -7.53
C ILE A 588 -25.01 -8.18 -8.25
N LEU A 589 -25.50 -7.12 -7.60
CA LEU A 589 -26.48 -6.18 -8.17
C LEU A 589 -25.79 -4.92 -8.69
N ILE A 590 -24.87 -4.37 -7.88
CA ILE A 590 -24.08 -3.18 -8.22
C ILE A 590 -22.63 -3.48 -7.87
N ASN A 591 -21.71 -3.12 -8.77
CA ASN A 591 -20.31 -2.88 -8.46
C ASN A 591 -19.89 -1.56 -9.14
N VAL A 592 -19.74 -0.50 -8.35
CA VAL A 592 -19.21 0.80 -8.81
C VAL A 592 -17.73 0.85 -8.45
N SER A 593 -16.89 1.06 -9.48
CA SER A 593 -15.46 1.27 -9.33
C SER A 593 -14.98 2.45 -10.18
N PRO A 594 -14.10 3.32 -9.67
CA PRO A 594 -13.52 4.46 -10.38
C PRO A 594 -12.83 4.05 -11.69
N VAL A 595 -12.17 2.88 -11.72
CA VAL A 595 -11.49 2.38 -12.93
C VAL A 595 -12.44 2.01 -14.06
N ALA A 596 -13.74 1.87 -13.76
CA ALA A 596 -14.80 1.58 -14.72
C ALA A 596 -15.60 2.85 -15.12
N VAL A 597 -15.12 4.03 -14.74
CA VAL A 597 -15.73 5.31 -15.12
C VAL A 597 -15.23 5.75 -16.49
N LEU A 598 -16.19 5.97 -17.39
CA LEU A 598 -15.99 6.44 -18.75
C LEU A 598 -16.40 7.91 -18.84
N ASP A 599 -15.46 8.77 -19.20
CA ASP A 599 -15.68 10.20 -19.43
C ASP A 599 -15.45 10.57 -20.92
N ASP A 600 -15.35 11.87 -21.22
CA ASP A 600 -15.04 12.37 -22.58
C ASP A 600 -13.60 12.88 -22.72
N ASP A 601 -12.90 13.09 -21.61
CA ASP A 601 -11.64 13.81 -21.51
C ASP A 601 -10.40 12.88 -21.46
N ASP A 602 -10.58 11.56 -21.60
CA ASP A 602 -9.55 10.51 -21.50
C ASP A 602 -8.71 10.59 -20.20
N SER A 603 -9.14 11.39 -19.22
CA SER A 603 -8.45 11.65 -17.94
C SER A 603 -8.23 10.38 -17.12
N ASN A 604 -9.13 9.41 -17.26
CA ASN A 604 -9.04 8.11 -16.58
C ASN A 604 -8.12 7.10 -17.29
N ASN A 605 -7.23 7.55 -18.19
CA ASN A 605 -6.33 6.70 -18.99
C ASN A 605 -7.06 5.67 -19.89
N VAL A 606 -8.35 5.87 -20.13
CA VAL A 606 -9.13 5.07 -21.06
C VAL A 606 -9.14 5.81 -22.39
N ASP A 607 -8.44 5.28 -23.40
CA ASP A 607 -8.53 5.81 -24.76
C ASP A 607 -9.93 5.54 -25.32
N LYS A 608 -10.79 6.56 -25.25
CA LYS A 608 -12.17 6.48 -25.74
C LYS A 608 -12.24 6.12 -27.22
N SER A 609 -11.26 6.52 -28.01
CA SER A 609 -11.23 6.23 -29.45
C SER A 609 -10.99 4.74 -29.71
N GLN A 610 -10.10 4.12 -28.93
CA GLN A 610 -9.90 2.66 -28.99
C GLN A 610 -11.08 1.91 -28.39
N LEU A 611 -11.62 2.39 -27.26
CA LEU A 611 -12.78 1.78 -26.63
C LEU A 611 -13.98 1.73 -27.60
N ILE A 612 -14.30 2.84 -28.26
CA ILE A 612 -15.42 2.92 -29.22
C ILE A 612 -15.24 1.91 -30.38
N LYS A 613 -14.01 1.66 -30.83
CA LYS A 613 -13.74 0.66 -31.88
C LYS A 613 -14.00 -0.77 -31.41
N CYS A 614 -13.84 -1.04 -30.12
CA CYS A 614 -14.10 -2.34 -29.49
C CYS A 614 -15.57 -2.56 -29.10
N LEU A 615 -16.41 -1.52 -29.14
CA LEU A 615 -17.83 -1.59 -28.79
C LEU A 615 -18.71 -1.94 -30.01
N SER A 616 -19.85 -2.59 -29.73
CA SER A 616 -20.92 -2.74 -30.72
C SER A 616 -21.47 -1.36 -31.13
N LYS A 617 -22.05 -1.27 -32.33
CA LYS A 617 -22.64 -0.01 -32.83
C LYS A 617 -23.68 0.57 -31.88
N GLN A 618 -24.46 -0.27 -31.19
CA GLN A 618 -25.48 0.17 -30.24
C GLN A 618 -24.86 0.67 -28.94
N ALA A 619 -23.92 -0.07 -28.36
CA ALA A 619 -23.21 0.35 -27.15
C ALA A 619 -22.41 1.64 -27.37
N ALA A 620 -21.74 1.77 -28.51
CA ALA A 620 -21.03 2.99 -28.90
C ALA A 620 -21.98 4.20 -29.02
N LYS A 621 -23.15 4.02 -29.64
CA LYS A 621 -24.19 5.08 -29.70
C LYS A 621 -24.70 5.46 -28.32
N SER A 622 -24.94 4.47 -27.45
CA SER A 622 -25.41 4.69 -26.08
C SER A 622 -24.37 5.46 -25.26
N LEU A 623 -23.11 5.03 -25.27
CA LEU A 623 -22.01 5.74 -24.60
C LEU A 623 -21.88 7.19 -25.09
N GLN A 624 -21.99 7.39 -26.40
CA GLN A 624 -22.00 8.74 -26.98
C GLN A 624 -23.22 9.56 -26.53
N GLN A 625 -24.40 8.96 -26.43
CA GLN A 625 -25.58 9.67 -25.95
C GLN A 625 -25.42 10.08 -24.49
N LEU A 626 -25.00 9.16 -23.62
CA LEU A 626 -24.82 9.42 -22.19
C LEU A 626 -23.74 10.48 -21.93
N THR A 627 -22.57 10.33 -22.53
CA THR A 627 -21.44 11.25 -22.30
C THR A 627 -21.56 12.57 -23.05
N LYS A 628 -22.15 12.60 -24.26
CA LYS A 628 -22.20 13.82 -25.10
C LYS A 628 -23.46 14.65 -24.93
N ALA A 629 -24.62 14.03 -24.78
CA ALA A 629 -25.89 14.74 -24.64
C ALA A 629 -26.21 15.05 -23.18
N GLY A 630 -25.81 14.18 -22.26
CA GLY A 630 -25.97 14.38 -20.82
C GLY A 630 -24.84 15.18 -20.16
N GLY A 631 -23.66 15.28 -20.79
CA GLY A 631 -22.48 15.96 -20.22
C GLY A 631 -21.87 15.25 -19.01
N ASN A 632 -22.44 14.11 -18.59
CA ASN A 632 -22.07 13.41 -17.38
C ASN A 632 -21.09 12.27 -17.69
N ALA A 633 -20.12 12.06 -16.81
CA ALA A 633 -19.35 10.82 -16.78
C ALA A 633 -20.23 9.63 -16.38
N VAL A 634 -19.83 8.42 -16.77
CA VAL A 634 -20.64 7.21 -16.58
C VAL A 634 -19.82 6.11 -15.95
N ALA A 635 -20.26 5.58 -14.82
CA ALA A 635 -19.68 4.37 -14.22
C ALA A 635 -20.33 3.12 -14.83
N VAL A 636 -19.56 2.25 -15.45
CA VAL A 636 -20.06 0.93 -15.88
C VAL A 636 -20.25 0.05 -14.65
N ASN A 637 -21.44 -0.53 -14.49
CA ASN A 637 -21.73 -1.43 -13.39
C ASN A 637 -20.97 -2.76 -13.58
N GLY A 638 -19.95 -3.01 -12.75
CA GLY A 638 -19.13 -4.22 -12.78
C GLY A 638 -19.89 -5.52 -12.50
N ALA A 639 -21.15 -5.43 -12.05
CA ALA A 639 -22.05 -6.58 -11.97
C ALA A 639 -22.48 -7.09 -13.36
N THR A 640 -22.30 -6.30 -14.42
CA THR A 640 -22.58 -6.70 -15.80
C THR A 640 -21.27 -7.20 -16.45
N PRO A 641 -21.14 -8.49 -16.80
CA PRO A 641 -19.86 -9.06 -17.25
C PRO A 641 -19.32 -8.44 -18.55
N ALA A 642 -20.21 -8.03 -19.45
CA ALA A 642 -19.85 -7.46 -20.75
C ALA A 642 -20.18 -5.97 -20.80
N ILE A 643 -19.19 -5.15 -21.15
CA ILE A 643 -19.36 -3.70 -21.30
C ILE A 643 -20.42 -3.33 -22.35
N ASN A 644 -20.61 -4.14 -23.39
CA ASN A 644 -21.67 -3.95 -24.38
C ASN A 644 -23.06 -4.03 -23.75
N ASP A 645 -23.27 -5.01 -22.89
CA ASP A 645 -24.53 -5.18 -22.16
C ASP A 645 -24.68 -4.06 -21.13
N GLY A 646 -23.60 -3.70 -20.44
CA GLY A 646 -23.56 -2.59 -19.50
C GLY A 646 -24.07 -1.28 -20.12
N LEU A 647 -23.56 -0.93 -21.29
CA LEU A 647 -23.94 0.30 -22.00
C LEU A 647 -25.31 0.25 -22.68
N THR A 648 -25.93 -0.92 -22.84
CA THR A 648 -27.21 -1.07 -23.53
C THR A 648 -28.38 -1.35 -22.60
N GLN A 649 -28.11 -1.79 -21.36
CA GLN A 649 -29.11 -2.10 -20.35
C GLN A 649 -29.22 -0.96 -19.32
N PRO A 650 -30.42 -0.67 -18.80
CA PRO A 650 -30.63 0.44 -17.88
C PRO A 650 -29.96 0.25 -16.50
N GLN A 651 -29.75 -1.01 -16.06
CA GLN A 651 -29.01 -1.35 -14.83
C GLN A 651 -27.48 -1.40 -15.01
N GLY A 652 -27.01 -1.29 -16.24
CA GLY A 652 -25.61 -1.55 -16.59
C GLY A 652 -24.69 -0.33 -16.41
N VAL A 653 -25.26 0.84 -16.15
CA VAL A 653 -24.52 2.10 -15.98
C VAL A 653 -25.08 2.96 -14.85
N GLY A 654 -24.20 3.64 -14.12
CA GLY A 654 -24.51 4.73 -13.22
C GLY A 654 -24.07 6.07 -13.80
N ILE A 655 -24.90 7.10 -13.68
CA ILE A 655 -24.63 8.46 -14.17
C ILE A 655 -24.00 9.26 -13.04
N LEU A 656 -22.86 9.91 -13.30
CA LEU A 656 -22.22 10.82 -12.33
C LEU A 656 -22.89 12.20 -12.42
N THR A 657 -23.41 12.71 -11.31
CA THR A 657 -24.12 13.98 -11.20
C THR A 657 -23.45 14.88 -10.16
N GLY A 658 -23.41 16.19 -10.41
CA GLY A 658 -22.78 17.17 -9.51
C GLY A 658 -21.25 17.19 -9.57
N ASP A 659 -20.68 16.94 -10.75
CA ASP A 659 -19.22 16.96 -11.04
C ASP A 659 -18.32 16.20 -10.04
N PRO A 660 -18.53 14.89 -9.80
CA PRO A 660 -17.62 14.11 -8.97
C PRO A 660 -16.19 14.11 -9.53
N VAL A 661 -15.19 14.17 -8.64
CA VAL A 661 -13.77 14.06 -9.05
C VAL A 661 -13.41 12.59 -9.15
N VAL A 662 -13.01 12.14 -10.33
CA VAL A 662 -12.60 10.75 -10.56
C VAL A 662 -11.09 10.66 -10.56
N GLU A 663 -10.56 9.83 -9.67
CA GLU A 663 -9.14 9.62 -9.48
C GLU A 663 -8.77 8.19 -9.81
N VAL A 664 -7.84 8.03 -10.74
CA VAL A 664 -7.27 6.73 -11.10
C VAL A 664 -5.73 6.83 -11.08
N PRO A 665 -5.12 6.87 -9.88
CA PRO A 665 -3.68 7.00 -9.74
C PRO A 665 -2.93 5.84 -10.42
N ARG A 666 -1.82 6.16 -11.11
CA ARG A 666 -0.89 5.16 -11.66
C ARG A 666 0.33 5.03 -10.76
N SER A 667 0.12 4.32 -9.67
CA SER A 667 1.09 4.15 -8.60
C SER A 667 2.44 3.63 -9.10
N LEU A 668 3.52 4.14 -8.51
CA LEU A 668 4.86 3.84 -9.01
C LEU A 668 5.27 2.37 -8.78
N ASP A 669 4.67 1.73 -7.76
CA ASP A 669 4.83 0.31 -7.49
C ASP A 669 4.24 -0.57 -8.63
N ASP A 670 3.08 -0.23 -9.19
CA ASP A 670 2.48 -0.92 -10.33
C ASP A 670 3.20 -0.57 -11.64
N ALA A 671 3.69 0.67 -11.77
CA ALA A 671 4.56 1.06 -12.88
C ALA A 671 5.80 0.16 -12.94
N SER A 672 6.49 -0.06 -11.80
CA SER A 672 7.66 -0.95 -11.72
C SER A 672 7.39 -2.36 -12.27
N TRP A 673 6.19 -2.90 -12.00
CA TRP A 673 5.76 -4.19 -12.53
C TRP A 673 5.59 -4.13 -14.05
N CYS A 674 4.95 -3.07 -14.56
CA CYS A 674 4.70 -2.86 -15.99
C CYS A 674 5.98 -2.69 -16.83
N LEU A 675 7.07 -2.19 -16.24
CA LEU A 675 8.33 -1.94 -16.97
C LEU A 675 9.10 -3.22 -17.30
N GLY A 676 9.39 -4.04 -16.29
CA GLY A 676 10.22 -5.25 -16.44
C GLY A 676 10.07 -6.22 -15.27
N GLY A 677 9.06 -6.04 -14.42
CA GLY A 677 8.90 -6.72 -13.15
C GLY A 677 9.58 -5.98 -11.98
N CYS A 678 8.98 -6.07 -10.79
CA CYS A 678 9.46 -5.39 -9.60
C CYS A 678 10.88 -5.84 -9.19
N ALA A 679 11.17 -7.14 -9.24
CA ALA A 679 12.45 -7.68 -8.81
C ALA A 679 13.63 -7.14 -9.64
N PRO A 680 13.66 -7.24 -10.99
CA PRO A 680 14.76 -6.68 -11.79
C PRO A 680 14.95 -5.18 -11.59
N VAL A 681 13.86 -4.40 -11.61
CA VAL A 681 13.90 -2.92 -11.55
C VAL A 681 14.48 -2.42 -10.23
N HIS A 682 14.09 -3.03 -9.11
CA HIS A 682 14.55 -2.57 -7.80
C HIS A 682 15.87 -3.19 -7.36
N LEU A 683 16.14 -4.46 -7.71
CA LEU A 683 17.43 -5.09 -7.39
C LEU A 683 18.58 -4.48 -8.19
N SER A 684 18.33 -3.92 -9.38
CA SER A 684 19.36 -3.18 -10.11
C SER A 684 19.75 -1.86 -9.42
N LEU A 685 18.79 -1.17 -8.78
CA LEU A 685 19.08 0.02 -7.96
C LEU A 685 19.98 -0.33 -6.78
N ILE A 686 19.70 -1.43 -6.08
CA ILE A 686 20.52 -1.89 -4.96
C ILE A 686 21.91 -2.28 -5.44
N GLN A 687 22.02 -2.90 -6.62
CA GLN A 687 23.31 -3.23 -7.23
C GLN A 687 24.12 -1.97 -7.58
N ALA A 688 23.48 -0.93 -8.12
CA ALA A 688 24.13 0.33 -8.49
C ALA A 688 24.52 1.18 -7.27
N ALA A 689 23.74 1.13 -6.18
CA ALA A 689 23.98 1.92 -4.98
C ALA A 689 25.38 1.69 -4.37
N ASP A 690 26.15 2.76 -4.21
CA ASP A 690 27.56 2.74 -3.80
C ASP A 690 27.81 3.35 -2.41
N THR A 691 26.93 4.22 -1.94
CA THR A 691 26.99 4.80 -0.58
C THR A 691 26.03 4.09 0.39
N ALA A 692 26.29 4.20 1.69
CA ALA A 692 25.42 3.64 2.72
C ALA A 692 23.98 4.17 2.62
N GLU A 693 23.82 5.48 2.40
CA GLU A 693 22.53 6.12 2.22
C GLU A 693 21.79 5.60 0.97
N ASN A 694 22.49 5.48 -0.17
CA ASN A 694 21.90 4.95 -1.40
C ASN A 694 21.46 3.49 -1.24
N ILE A 695 22.26 2.66 -0.57
CA ILE A 695 21.92 1.25 -0.31
C ILE A 695 20.65 1.19 0.54
N ARG A 696 20.61 1.95 1.64
CA ARG A 696 19.44 2.07 2.52
C ARG A 696 18.20 2.51 1.74
N ASN A 697 18.28 3.58 0.95
CA ASN A 697 17.15 4.12 0.19
C ASN A 697 16.68 3.15 -0.91
N ALA A 698 17.59 2.44 -1.59
CA ALA A 698 17.24 1.46 -2.61
C ALA A 698 16.55 0.22 -2.01
N VAL A 699 17.00 -0.26 -0.85
CA VAL A 699 16.36 -1.36 -0.11
C VAL A 699 14.99 -0.93 0.40
N GLU A 700 14.88 0.28 0.95
CA GLU A 700 13.60 0.84 1.38
C GLU A 700 12.63 0.97 0.19
N ALA A 701 13.11 1.42 -0.98
CA ALA A 701 12.31 1.53 -2.20
C ALA A 701 11.78 0.17 -2.68
N LEU A 702 12.62 -0.88 -2.62
CA LEU A 702 12.19 -2.26 -2.91
C LEU A 702 11.08 -2.71 -1.95
N TYR A 703 11.27 -2.51 -0.64
CA TYR A 703 10.28 -2.90 0.35
C TYR A 703 8.97 -2.13 0.19
N GLU A 704 9.03 -0.83 -0.10
CA GLU A 704 7.86 0.01 -0.35
C GLU A 704 7.08 -0.40 -1.60
N ALA A 705 7.78 -0.86 -2.66
CA ALA A 705 7.15 -1.38 -3.88
C ALA A 705 6.48 -2.74 -3.68
N VAL A 706 6.96 -3.57 -2.75
CA VAL A 706 6.46 -4.95 -2.56
C VAL A 706 5.31 -5.03 -1.54
N ARG A 707 5.41 -4.30 -0.42
CA ARG A 707 4.54 -4.48 0.76
C ARG A 707 3.03 -4.40 0.52
N ASP A 708 2.60 -3.51 -0.38
CA ASP A 708 1.18 -3.19 -0.61
C ASP A 708 0.72 -3.56 -2.04
N ASN A 709 1.55 -4.30 -2.79
CA ASN A 709 1.25 -4.74 -4.16
C ASN A 709 1.41 -6.27 -4.29
N TRP A 710 0.30 -6.96 -4.53
CA TRP A 710 0.26 -8.42 -4.64
C TRP A 710 1.06 -8.93 -5.85
N ARG A 711 1.07 -8.21 -6.99
CA ARG A 711 1.84 -8.58 -8.18
C ARG A 711 3.34 -8.55 -7.92
N ASN A 712 3.78 -7.54 -7.16
CA ASN A 712 5.18 -7.39 -6.77
C ASN A 712 5.59 -8.44 -5.74
N SER A 713 4.67 -8.77 -4.81
CA SER A 713 4.85 -9.87 -3.86
C SER A 713 5.05 -11.21 -4.58
N GLU A 714 4.21 -11.53 -5.56
CA GLU A 714 4.31 -12.74 -6.39
C GLU A 714 5.60 -12.75 -7.23
N ALA A 715 5.96 -11.62 -7.86
CA ALA A 715 7.18 -11.51 -8.67
C ALA A 715 8.45 -11.78 -7.84
N MET A 716 8.53 -11.24 -6.62
CA MET A 716 9.66 -11.50 -5.71
C MET A 716 9.77 -12.98 -5.31
N GLU A 717 8.65 -13.68 -5.20
CA GLU A 717 8.61 -15.11 -4.92
C GLU A 717 9.06 -15.94 -6.13
N ARG A 718 8.43 -15.69 -7.29
CA ARG A 718 8.67 -16.42 -8.54
C ARG A 718 10.11 -16.29 -9.01
N ASP A 719 10.67 -15.09 -8.92
CA ASP A 719 11.99 -14.77 -9.49
C ASP A 719 13.12 -14.93 -8.45
N ASN A 720 12.83 -15.54 -7.29
CA ASN A 720 13.77 -15.70 -6.17
C ASN A 720 14.41 -14.38 -5.71
N GLY A 721 13.64 -13.29 -5.75
CA GLY A 721 14.12 -11.92 -5.50
C GLY A 721 14.73 -11.73 -4.10
N TYR A 722 14.17 -12.38 -3.07
CA TYR A 722 14.74 -12.34 -1.71
C TYR A 722 16.11 -13.01 -1.62
N GLY A 723 16.34 -14.08 -2.40
CA GLY A 723 17.65 -14.72 -2.48
C GLY A 723 18.70 -13.83 -3.12
N ILE A 724 18.33 -13.14 -4.20
CA ILE A 724 19.20 -12.17 -4.88
C ILE A 724 19.50 -10.99 -3.95
N LEU A 725 18.48 -10.45 -3.27
CA LEU A 725 18.65 -9.40 -2.26
C LEU A 725 19.64 -9.82 -1.17
N ALA A 726 19.51 -11.03 -0.62
CA ALA A 726 20.42 -11.52 0.41
C ALA A 726 21.87 -11.57 -0.06
N VAL A 727 22.12 -11.97 -1.32
CA VAL A 727 23.46 -11.98 -1.91
C VAL A 727 23.99 -10.56 -2.09
N GLN A 728 23.19 -9.64 -2.63
CA GLN A 728 23.59 -8.25 -2.81
C GLN A 728 23.87 -7.56 -1.47
N LEU A 729 23.03 -7.77 -0.44
CA LEU A 729 23.25 -7.21 0.89
C LEU A 729 24.55 -7.73 1.53
N ARG A 730 24.87 -9.02 1.39
CA ARG A 730 26.15 -9.58 1.83
C ARG A 730 27.34 -8.86 1.18
N GLU A 731 27.30 -8.72 -0.15
CA GLU A 731 28.35 -8.02 -0.91
C GLU A 731 28.48 -6.56 -0.47
N LYS A 732 27.37 -5.84 -0.38
CA LYS A 732 27.34 -4.41 0.01
C LYS A 732 27.79 -4.18 1.44
N LEU A 733 27.51 -5.11 2.34
CA LEU A 733 28.00 -5.09 3.72
C LEU A 733 29.42 -5.64 3.86
N GLY A 734 30.12 -5.98 2.77
CA GLY A 734 31.53 -6.38 2.79
C GLY A 734 31.80 -7.83 3.17
N TYR A 735 30.80 -8.71 3.19
CA TYR A 735 30.94 -10.14 3.51
C TYR A 735 31.17 -10.95 2.23
N GLN A 736 32.27 -11.71 2.17
CA GLN A 736 32.69 -12.44 0.95
C GLN A 736 32.21 -13.90 0.90
N PHE A 737 32.00 -14.39 -0.32
CA PHE A 737 31.71 -15.80 -0.62
C PHE A 737 32.98 -16.59 -0.98
N GLY A 738 33.53 -17.34 -0.01
CA GLY A 738 34.57 -18.34 -0.27
C GLY A 738 35.88 -17.81 -0.87
N THR A 739 36.85 -18.72 -1.08
CA THR A 739 38.24 -18.44 -1.47
C THR A 739 38.40 -18.09 -2.96
N SER A 740 37.69 -17.09 -3.48
CA SER A 740 37.95 -16.60 -4.84
C SER A 740 39.20 -15.72 -4.86
N THR A 741 40.23 -16.14 -5.59
CA THR A 741 41.52 -15.46 -5.81
C THR A 741 41.44 -14.21 -6.71
N THR A 742 40.25 -13.66 -6.92
CA THR A 742 40.08 -12.40 -7.66
C THR A 742 40.40 -11.21 -6.74
N PRO A 743 41.24 -10.25 -7.18
CA PRO A 743 41.68 -9.15 -6.32
C PRO A 743 40.51 -8.23 -5.96
N ASN A 744 40.40 -7.93 -4.66
CA ASN A 744 39.73 -6.80 -4.01
C ASN A 744 38.76 -5.97 -4.88
N LYS A 745 37.45 -6.26 -4.80
CA LYS A 745 36.51 -5.14 -4.66
C LYS A 745 36.60 -4.70 -3.21
N THR A 746 37.32 -3.60 -2.98
CA THR A 746 37.33 -2.84 -1.73
C THR A 746 35.89 -2.69 -1.25
N SER A 747 35.64 -2.92 0.04
CA SER A 747 34.37 -2.53 0.67
C SER A 747 34.07 -1.10 0.24
N LEU A 748 32.90 -0.86 -0.38
CA LEU A 748 32.49 0.46 -0.86
C LEU A 748 32.28 1.44 0.31
N ILE A 749 32.10 0.90 1.52
CA ILE A 749 31.89 1.65 2.76
C ILE A 749 33.25 2.05 3.34
N ALA A 750 33.44 3.36 3.54
CA ALA A 750 34.72 3.98 3.88
C ALA A 750 35.16 3.74 5.34
N SER A 751 34.21 3.51 6.25
CA SER A 751 34.49 3.30 7.68
C SER A 751 33.71 2.13 8.31
N THR A 752 34.29 1.51 9.33
CA THR A 752 33.64 0.45 10.13
C THR A 752 32.38 0.97 10.85
N GLU A 753 32.38 2.25 11.27
CA GLU A 753 31.25 2.88 11.94
C GLU A 753 30.04 3.05 11.01
N GLU A 754 30.25 3.54 9.78
CA GLU A 754 29.21 3.63 8.76
C GLU A 754 28.67 2.25 8.38
N GLN A 755 29.54 1.24 8.30
CA GLN A 755 29.14 -0.14 8.02
C GLN A 755 28.22 -0.69 9.11
N ASN A 756 28.54 -0.43 10.38
CA ASN A 756 27.74 -0.86 11.52
C ASN A 756 26.41 -0.12 11.61
N SER A 757 26.40 1.20 11.35
CA SER A 757 25.17 1.99 11.27
C SER A 757 24.26 1.48 10.16
N LEU A 758 24.78 1.30 8.95
CA LEU A 758 24.04 0.76 7.82
C LEU A 758 23.47 -0.64 8.11
N THR A 759 24.28 -1.52 8.72
CA THR A 759 23.82 -2.86 9.10
C THR A 759 22.64 -2.79 10.06
N LEU A 760 22.67 -1.89 11.06
CA LEU A 760 21.56 -1.71 11.99
C LEU A 760 20.31 -1.18 11.29
N GLU A 761 20.45 -0.20 10.41
CA GLU A 761 19.33 0.37 9.65
C GLU A 761 18.67 -0.65 8.73
N LEU A 762 19.47 -1.42 7.99
CA LEU A 762 18.98 -2.49 7.12
C LEU A 762 18.29 -3.61 7.90
N LEU A 763 18.80 -3.96 9.09
CA LEU A 763 18.13 -4.92 9.99
C LEU A 763 16.76 -4.39 10.43
N ARG A 764 16.67 -3.12 10.82
CA ARG A 764 15.39 -2.49 11.21
C ARG A 764 14.39 -2.46 10.06
N LEU A 765 14.83 -2.05 8.87
CA LEU A 765 13.99 -2.04 7.65
C LEU A 765 13.49 -3.45 7.32
N THR A 766 14.39 -4.45 7.37
CA THR A 766 14.05 -5.85 7.07
C THR A 766 13.08 -6.43 8.11
N LEU A 767 13.28 -6.14 9.41
CA LEU A 767 12.37 -6.56 10.47
C LEU A 767 10.98 -5.95 10.31
N ALA A 768 10.88 -4.65 10.02
CA ALA A 768 9.61 -3.99 9.74
C ALA A 768 8.91 -4.62 8.53
N PHE A 769 9.65 -4.89 7.45
CA PHE A 769 9.13 -5.50 6.22
C PHE A 769 8.52 -6.89 6.45
N VAL A 770 9.14 -7.71 7.30
CA VAL A 770 8.65 -9.07 7.61
C VAL A 770 7.61 -9.13 8.75
N GLY A 771 7.22 -7.96 9.29
CA GLY A 771 6.09 -7.82 10.23
C GLY A 771 6.47 -7.67 11.70
N TYR A 772 7.69 -7.24 12.01
CA TYR A 772 8.05 -6.77 13.35
C TYR A 772 7.48 -5.36 13.59
N ASP A 773 6.72 -5.20 14.67
CA ASP A 773 6.13 -3.91 15.07
C ASP A 773 7.01 -3.27 16.15
N PHE A 774 7.70 -2.18 15.80
CA PHE A 774 8.59 -1.48 16.72
C PHE A 774 7.83 -0.66 17.78
N ASP A 775 6.61 -0.23 17.50
CA ASP A 775 5.78 0.56 18.42
C ASP A 775 5.06 -0.37 19.41
N ARG A 776 4.63 -1.54 18.93
CA ARG A 776 3.94 -2.57 19.72
C ARG A 776 4.56 -3.96 19.48
N PRO A 777 5.74 -4.25 20.06
CA PRO A 777 6.44 -5.52 19.84
C PRO A 777 5.59 -6.78 20.13
N ASN A 778 4.72 -6.71 21.14
CA ASN A 778 3.79 -7.80 21.49
C ASN A 778 2.72 -8.10 20.42
N HIS A 779 2.54 -7.23 19.43
CA HIS A 779 1.64 -7.44 18.29
C HIS A 779 2.37 -7.90 17.02
N SER A 780 3.68 -8.17 17.09
CA SER A 780 4.47 -8.62 15.94
C SER A 780 4.00 -9.97 15.40
N ILE A 781 3.81 -10.04 14.08
CA ILE A 781 3.40 -11.24 13.34
C ILE A 781 4.36 -11.41 12.17
N ILE A 782 4.92 -12.61 11.99
CA ILE A 782 5.72 -12.91 10.81
C ILE A 782 4.81 -12.91 9.59
N THR A 783 4.76 -11.84 8.80
CA THR A 783 3.84 -11.70 7.66
C THR A 783 4.31 -12.50 6.45
N ASN A 784 5.58 -12.35 6.10
CA ASN A 784 6.24 -13.04 4.99
C ASN A 784 7.25 -14.09 5.52
N PRO A 785 6.85 -15.36 5.65
CA PRO A 785 7.74 -16.41 6.15
C PRO A 785 8.92 -16.71 5.20
N LEU A 786 8.77 -16.49 3.89
CA LEU A 786 9.83 -16.73 2.92
C LEU A 786 10.94 -15.68 3.06
N ALA A 787 10.59 -14.41 3.05
CA ALA A 787 11.53 -13.30 3.25
C ALA A 787 12.16 -13.38 4.64
N TYR A 788 11.37 -13.67 5.68
CA TYR A 788 11.89 -13.87 7.04
C TYR A 788 12.98 -14.95 7.05
N ARG A 789 12.71 -16.12 6.47
CA ARG A 789 13.69 -17.20 6.38
C ARG A 789 14.97 -16.77 5.64
N ILE A 790 14.83 -16.25 4.42
CA ILE A 790 15.99 -15.95 3.56
C ILE A 790 16.81 -14.78 4.11
N LEU A 791 16.16 -13.69 4.51
CA LEU A 791 16.82 -12.44 4.87
C LEU A 791 17.27 -12.38 6.33
N LEU A 792 16.64 -13.10 7.27
CA LEU A 792 17.01 -13.04 8.70
C LEU A 792 17.64 -14.34 9.21
N VAL A 793 17.22 -15.50 8.70
CA VAL A 793 17.64 -16.80 9.24
C VAL A 793 18.84 -17.34 8.49
N ASP A 794 18.68 -17.47 7.17
CA ASP A 794 19.69 -18.04 6.27
C ASP A 794 20.82 -17.03 6.02
N MET A 795 20.55 -15.73 6.20
CA MET A 795 21.57 -14.68 6.18
C MET A 795 22.27 -14.55 7.53
N ASP A 796 23.57 -14.84 7.55
CA ASP A 796 24.44 -14.84 8.73
C ASP A 796 25.06 -13.47 9.05
N VAL A 797 24.93 -12.50 8.14
CA VAL A 797 25.51 -11.14 8.26
C VAL A 797 25.16 -10.46 9.59
N TRP A 798 23.93 -10.59 10.06
CA TRP A 798 23.45 -9.96 11.29
C TRP A 798 24.20 -10.44 12.54
N ARG A 799 24.77 -11.65 12.52
CA ARG A 799 25.51 -12.24 13.64
C ARG A 799 26.91 -11.67 13.80
N PHE A 800 27.42 -11.02 12.75
CA PHE A 800 28.74 -10.41 12.72
C PHE A 800 28.69 -8.89 12.93
N GLY A 801 27.52 -8.32 13.17
CA GLY A 801 27.37 -6.90 13.48
C GLY A 801 27.81 -6.56 14.91
N ASP A 802 27.89 -5.26 15.20
CA ASP A 802 28.19 -4.77 16.55
C ASP A 802 27.06 -5.06 17.55
N LYS A 803 27.33 -4.81 18.84
CA LYS A 803 26.40 -5.07 19.94
C LYS A 803 24.94 -4.61 19.67
N PRO A 804 24.67 -3.38 19.16
CA PRO A 804 23.28 -2.96 18.88
C PRO A 804 22.57 -3.83 17.81
N VAL A 805 23.30 -4.27 16.78
CA VAL A 805 22.79 -5.15 15.72
C VAL A 805 22.47 -6.53 16.30
N MET A 806 23.40 -7.09 17.06
CA MET A 806 23.24 -8.42 17.66
C MET A 806 22.09 -8.43 18.68
N ASP A 807 22.00 -7.41 19.54
CA ASP A 807 20.94 -7.29 20.54
C ASP A 807 19.56 -7.23 19.87
N LEU A 808 19.41 -6.44 18.79
CA LEU A 808 18.16 -6.40 18.00
C LEU A 808 17.88 -7.74 17.27
N TYR A 809 18.90 -8.32 16.64
CA TYR A 809 18.77 -9.57 15.87
C TYR A 809 18.35 -10.76 16.74
N TYR A 810 18.85 -10.85 17.98
CA TYR A 810 18.48 -11.93 18.89
C TYR A 810 17.17 -11.65 19.64
N SER A 811 16.92 -10.39 20.04
CA SER A 811 15.69 -10.02 20.75
C SER A 811 14.41 -10.25 19.93
N GLN A 812 14.46 -10.12 18.60
CA GLN A 812 13.29 -10.40 17.77
C GLN A 812 12.83 -11.87 17.84
N PHE A 813 13.73 -12.85 17.99
CA PHE A 813 13.31 -14.25 18.13
C PHE A 813 12.50 -14.45 19.40
N ARG A 814 12.93 -13.82 20.50
CA ARG A 814 12.19 -13.80 21.76
C ARG A 814 10.84 -13.10 21.57
N THR A 815 10.83 -11.94 20.91
CA THR A 815 9.60 -11.20 20.62
C THR A 815 8.58 -12.06 19.87
N PHE A 816 8.97 -12.67 18.75
CA PHE A 816 8.06 -13.50 17.96
C PHE A 816 7.65 -14.81 18.64
N ALA A 817 8.58 -15.46 19.36
CA ALA A 817 8.37 -16.80 19.91
C ALA A 817 7.68 -16.81 21.29
N THR A 818 7.90 -15.79 22.13
CA THR A 818 7.39 -15.78 23.52
C THR A 818 6.57 -14.54 23.86
N GLU A 819 7.00 -13.34 23.46
CA GLU A 819 6.36 -12.09 23.92
C GLU A 819 5.15 -11.68 23.09
N SER A 820 5.09 -12.09 21.82
CA SER A 820 3.97 -11.80 20.94
C SER A 820 2.69 -12.50 21.40
N ASN A 821 1.58 -11.77 21.33
CA ASN A 821 0.22 -12.30 21.49
C ASN A 821 -0.07 -13.42 20.48
N TYR A 822 0.66 -13.44 19.36
CA TYR A 822 0.52 -14.40 18.26
C TYR A 822 1.62 -15.46 18.26
N ARG A 823 2.29 -15.69 19.39
CA ARG A 823 3.39 -16.67 19.54
C ARG A 823 3.12 -18.06 18.95
N ARG A 824 1.90 -18.58 19.09
CA ARG A 824 1.53 -19.91 18.54
C ARG A 824 1.55 -19.92 17.01
N PHE A 825 1.05 -18.86 16.40
CA PHE A 825 1.04 -18.67 14.95
C PHE A 825 2.47 -18.46 14.42
N ASN A 826 3.25 -17.60 15.10
CA ASN A 826 4.65 -17.35 14.76
C ASN A 826 5.49 -18.63 14.90
N ALA A 827 5.28 -19.44 15.94
CA ALA A 827 6.01 -20.69 16.17
C ALA A 827 5.87 -21.69 15.01
N LYS A 828 4.70 -21.76 14.34
CA LYS A 828 4.50 -22.58 13.12
C LYS A 828 5.39 -22.09 11.97
N ARG A 829 5.61 -20.79 11.85
CA ARG A 829 6.42 -20.14 10.80
C ARG A 829 7.92 -20.17 11.12
N LEU A 830 8.28 -20.22 12.41
CA LEU A 830 9.67 -20.34 12.91
C LEU A 830 10.24 -21.77 12.83
N GLY A 831 9.38 -22.80 12.76
CA GLY A 831 9.77 -24.21 12.91
C GLY A 831 10.69 -24.82 11.83
N ARG A 832 11.11 -24.07 10.81
CA ARG A 832 12.01 -24.54 9.72
C ARG A 832 13.42 -23.96 9.80
N MET A 833 13.79 -23.32 10.90
CA MET A 833 14.98 -22.49 10.99
C MET A 833 16.16 -23.25 11.62
N ARG A 834 17.33 -23.15 10.97
CA ARG A 834 18.60 -23.71 11.43
C ARG A 834 19.50 -22.55 11.85
N GLY A 835 20.09 -22.64 13.03
CA GLY A 835 21.09 -21.68 13.50
C GLY A 835 22.34 -22.41 13.96
N GLU A 836 23.50 -22.02 13.42
CA GLU A 836 24.82 -22.38 13.94
C GLU A 836 25.33 -21.25 14.85
N LEU A 837 25.91 -21.59 16.01
CA LEU A 837 26.26 -20.66 17.11
C LEU A 837 27.74 -20.22 17.07
N THR A 838 28.01 -19.00 17.56
CA THR A 838 29.36 -18.44 17.82
C THR A 838 29.50 -17.96 19.27
N GLN A 839 30.75 -17.81 19.76
CA GLN A 839 31.12 -17.72 21.18
C GLN A 839 30.83 -16.35 21.86
N ASP A 840 30.95 -15.21 21.17
CA ASP A 840 30.81 -13.87 21.77
C ASP A 840 29.35 -13.41 21.99
N THR A 841 28.38 -14.20 21.51
CA THR A 841 26.94 -13.88 21.56
C THR A 841 26.16 -14.79 22.51
N LEU A 842 26.86 -15.59 23.31
CA LEU A 842 26.35 -16.74 24.04
C LEU A 842 25.04 -16.47 24.79
N GLN A 843 24.95 -15.41 25.60
CA GLN A 843 23.79 -15.19 26.49
C GLN A 843 22.52 -14.70 25.77
N PRO A 844 22.54 -13.63 24.95
CA PRO A 844 21.38 -13.24 24.13
C PRO A 844 20.94 -14.37 23.19
N CYS A 845 21.90 -15.05 22.57
CA CYS A 845 21.71 -16.21 21.71
C CYS A 845 21.00 -17.35 22.47
N LEU A 846 21.54 -17.83 23.59
CA LEU A 846 20.94 -18.89 24.41
C LEU A 846 19.53 -18.54 24.89
N SER A 847 19.26 -17.26 25.21
CA SER A 847 17.93 -16.81 25.62
C SER A 847 16.90 -16.85 24.47
N ALA A 848 17.30 -16.42 23.27
CA ALA A 848 16.51 -16.52 22.04
C ALA A 848 16.29 -17.98 21.63
N PHE A 849 17.34 -18.80 21.70
CA PHE A 849 17.29 -20.24 21.42
C PHE A 849 16.39 -20.98 22.39
N ARG A 850 16.47 -20.70 23.69
CA ARG A 850 15.56 -21.26 24.71
C ARG A 850 14.11 -20.92 24.37
N SER A 851 13.83 -19.66 24.05
CA SER A 851 12.49 -19.19 23.66
C SER A 851 11.94 -19.92 22.43
N LEU A 852 12.80 -20.23 21.44
CA LEU A 852 12.43 -20.98 20.24
C LEU A 852 12.16 -22.47 20.52
N VAL A 853 12.99 -23.12 21.33
CA VAL A 853 12.82 -24.55 21.65
C VAL A 853 11.61 -24.76 22.57
N ASP A 854 11.40 -23.88 23.55
CA ASP A 854 10.24 -23.93 24.46
C ASP A 854 8.92 -23.70 23.70
N SER A 855 8.92 -22.86 22.65
CA SER A 855 7.72 -22.56 21.86
C SER A 855 7.41 -23.62 20.79
N SER A 856 8.40 -24.32 20.23
CA SER A 856 8.19 -25.34 19.18
C SER A 856 9.26 -26.45 19.17
N PRO A 857 9.18 -27.45 20.08
CA PRO A 857 10.09 -28.59 20.04
C PRO A 857 9.69 -29.50 18.87
N SER A 858 10.37 -29.35 17.73
CA SER A 858 10.22 -30.23 16.57
C SER A 858 11.29 -31.34 16.59
N PRO A 859 10.98 -32.57 16.14
CA PRO A 859 11.96 -33.65 16.02
C PRO A 859 13.20 -33.26 15.21
N ASP A 860 13.03 -32.45 14.17
CA ASP A 860 14.12 -31.99 13.31
C ASP A 860 15.02 -30.96 14.01
N LEU A 861 14.43 -30.05 14.80
CA LEU A 861 15.18 -29.11 15.63
C LEU A 861 16.00 -29.84 16.69
N LEU A 862 15.39 -30.79 17.41
CA LEU A 862 16.07 -31.63 18.41
C LEU A 862 17.24 -32.40 17.79
N ARG A 863 17.05 -32.98 16.59
CA ARG A 863 18.12 -33.68 15.86
C ARG A 863 19.23 -32.73 15.40
N SER A 864 18.88 -31.55 14.89
CA SER A 864 19.86 -30.55 14.47
C SER A 864 20.69 -30.06 15.65
N LEU A 865 20.06 -29.79 16.80
CA LEU A 865 20.76 -29.39 18.03
C LEU A 865 21.70 -30.47 18.53
N ALA A 866 21.27 -31.74 18.52
CA ALA A 866 22.14 -32.86 18.87
C ALA A 866 23.39 -32.93 17.97
N LEU A 867 23.22 -32.73 16.65
CA LEU A 867 24.33 -32.68 15.69
C LEU A 867 25.24 -31.47 15.92
N SER A 868 24.68 -30.29 16.18
CA SER A 868 25.44 -29.07 16.48
C SER A 868 26.26 -29.24 17.75
N ILE A 869 25.68 -29.78 18.83
CA ILE A 869 26.39 -30.09 20.08
C ILE A 869 27.56 -31.04 19.80
N THR A 870 27.34 -32.13 19.05
CA THR A 870 28.41 -33.05 18.67
C THR A 870 29.51 -32.35 17.89
N TYR A 871 29.16 -31.52 16.90
CA TYR A 871 30.12 -30.78 16.08
C TYR A 871 30.92 -29.75 16.91
N THR A 872 30.29 -29.07 17.87
CA THR A 872 30.99 -28.11 18.75
C THR A 872 31.92 -28.81 19.74
N LEU A 873 31.51 -29.97 20.27
CA LEU A 873 32.33 -30.77 21.17
C LEU A 873 33.48 -31.48 20.42
N HIS A 874 33.28 -31.81 19.14
CA HIS A 874 34.22 -32.56 18.31
C HIS A 874 34.51 -31.85 16.99
N LYS A 875 35.59 -31.07 16.92
CA LYS A 875 36.15 -30.74 15.60
C LYS A 875 36.78 -32.02 15.02
N PRO A 876 36.50 -32.39 13.76
CA PRO A 876 37.25 -33.48 13.12
C PRO A 876 38.72 -33.07 12.97
N SER A 877 39.63 -33.92 13.44
CA SER A 877 41.01 -33.92 12.94
C SER A 877 40.96 -34.11 11.42
N PRO A 878 41.74 -33.38 10.60
CA PRO A 878 41.72 -33.55 9.15
C PRO A 878 42.41 -34.87 8.81
N SER A 879 41.65 -35.97 8.79
CA SER A 879 42.13 -37.26 8.29
C SER A 879 41.19 -37.82 7.22
N ALA A 880 41.81 -38.05 6.06
CA ALA A 880 41.38 -38.81 4.89
C ALA A 880 40.07 -38.42 4.18
N ALA A 881 40.24 -37.80 3.02
CA ALA A 881 39.21 -37.49 2.03
C ALA A 881 38.33 -38.70 1.67
N LEU A 882 37.08 -38.71 2.15
CA LEU A 882 35.99 -39.45 1.52
C LEU A 882 35.32 -38.53 0.50
N LYS A 883 35.60 -38.79 -0.79
CA LYS A 883 34.95 -38.16 -1.94
C LYS A 883 33.43 -38.34 -1.86
N LYS A 884 32.72 -37.38 -1.26
CA LYS A 884 31.25 -37.30 -1.36
C LYS A 884 30.88 -36.58 -2.65
N LYS A 885 30.08 -37.29 -3.46
CA LYS A 885 29.45 -36.81 -4.69
C LYS A 885 28.84 -35.42 -4.49
N LYS A 886 29.11 -34.53 -5.45
CA LYS A 886 28.54 -33.18 -5.57
C LYS A 886 27.02 -33.25 -5.56
N SER A 887 26.41 -33.04 -4.40
CA SER A 887 25.10 -32.41 -4.30
C SER A 887 25.36 -30.93 -4.22
N LEU A 888 24.78 -30.15 -5.14
CA LEU A 888 24.73 -28.68 -5.07
C LEU A 888 24.20 -28.27 -3.69
N ARG A 889 25.10 -27.91 -2.77
CA ARG A 889 24.77 -27.18 -1.54
C ARG A 889 25.67 -25.95 -1.55
N PHE A 890 25.04 -24.79 -1.68
CA PHE A 890 25.64 -23.51 -1.35
C PHE A 890 25.94 -23.45 0.16
N VAL A 891 26.83 -22.51 0.50
CA VAL A 891 27.37 -22.14 1.82
C VAL A 891 28.76 -22.71 2.12
N GLY A 892 29.78 -22.00 1.64
CA GLY A 892 31.03 -21.85 2.38
C GLY A 892 30.85 -20.74 3.44
N ALA A 893 31.53 -20.87 4.58
CA ALA A 893 31.43 -19.90 5.67
C ALA A 893 31.82 -18.49 5.22
N SER A 894 31.02 -17.49 5.61
CA SER A 894 31.30 -16.07 5.38
C SER A 894 32.41 -15.61 6.34
N SER A 895 33.45 -14.95 5.83
CA SER A 895 34.52 -14.36 6.66
C SER A 895 34.44 -12.83 6.63
N ARG A 896 34.67 -12.17 7.77
CA ARG A 896 34.86 -10.71 7.85
C ARG A 896 36.06 -10.28 6.98
N PRO A 897 36.02 -9.09 6.34
CA PRO A 897 37.20 -8.52 5.71
C PRO A 897 38.24 -8.18 6.79
N GLY A 898 39.49 -8.60 6.57
CA GLY A 898 40.55 -8.49 7.58
C GLY A 898 40.90 -7.04 7.91
N SER A 899 40.79 -6.66 9.18
CA SER A 899 41.39 -5.43 9.69
C SER A 899 42.88 -5.62 9.90
N SER A 900 43.70 -4.78 9.27
CA SER A 900 45.14 -4.74 9.49
C SER A 900 45.47 -4.20 10.88
N LYS A 901 45.75 -5.09 11.84
CA LYS A 901 46.84 -5.05 12.84
C LYS A 901 46.55 -6.06 13.96
N SER A 902 47.51 -6.98 14.11
CA SER A 902 47.85 -7.72 15.34
C SER A 902 46.73 -7.96 16.35
N ASP A 903 46.08 -9.10 16.25
CA ASP A 903 46.33 -10.15 17.22
C ASP A 903 46.05 -11.48 16.54
N SER A 904 47.00 -12.40 16.63
CA SER A 904 46.71 -13.81 16.51
C SER A 904 45.73 -14.14 17.64
N GLU A 905 44.43 -13.94 17.38
CA GLU A 905 43.35 -14.46 18.21
C GLU A 905 43.63 -15.95 18.38
N LYS A 906 44.19 -16.29 19.54
CA LYS A 906 44.18 -17.65 20.06
C LYS A 906 42.71 -18.00 20.20
N PHE A 907 42.14 -18.58 19.15
CA PHE A 907 40.80 -19.16 19.16
C PHE A 907 40.72 -20.12 20.36
N ILE A 908 40.06 -19.68 21.42
CA ILE A 908 39.78 -20.47 22.61
C ILE A 908 38.89 -21.64 22.16
N ALA A 909 39.18 -22.85 22.65
CA ALA A 909 38.56 -24.09 22.20
C ALA A 909 37.02 -24.06 22.28
N ASN A 910 36.34 -24.59 21.25
CA ASN A 910 34.87 -24.69 21.06
C ASN A 910 34.11 -25.53 22.13
N ILE A 911 34.79 -26.10 23.12
CA ILE A 911 34.24 -27.05 24.10
C ILE A 911 33.27 -26.38 25.10
N PRO A 912 33.56 -25.21 25.71
CA PRO A 912 32.65 -24.55 26.66
C PRO A 912 31.29 -24.17 26.04
N LEU A 913 31.26 -23.80 24.76
CA LEU A 913 30.02 -23.56 24.01
C LEU A 913 29.21 -24.86 23.85
N GLY A 914 29.86 -25.97 23.50
CA GLY A 914 29.22 -27.28 23.41
C GLY A 914 28.63 -27.75 24.74
N ILE A 915 29.33 -27.50 25.85
CA ILE A 915 28.85 -27.79 27.21
C ILE A 915 27.62 -26.93 27.54
N GLU A 916 27.65 -25.64 27.28
CA GLU A 916 26.54 -24.75 27.59
C GLU A 916 25.28 -25.07 26.76
N MET A 917 25.47 -25.41 25.47
CA MET A 917 24.38 -25.92 24.62
C MET A 917 23.81 -27.23 25.16
N LEU A 918 24.66 -28.16 25.60
CA LEU A 918 24.22 -29.42 26.21
C LEU A 918 23.53 -29.20 27.55
N ARG A 919 23.93 -28.20 28.34
CA ARG A 919 23.30 -27.80 29.60
C ARG A 919 21.90 -27.26 29.36
N LEU A 920 21.74 -26.36 28.37
CA LEU A 920 20.43 -25.88 27.93
C LEU A 920 19.54 -27.04 27.45
N TYR A 921 20.10 -27.92 26.62
CA TYR A 921 19.40 -29.08 26.07
C TYR A 921 18.95 -30.06 27.17
N SER A 922 19.81 -30.30 28.16
CA SER A 922 19.50 -31.08 29.36
C SER A 922 18.40 -30.43 30.18
N ASN A 923 18.41 -29.12 30.39
CA ASN A 923 17.36 -28.41 31.13
C ASN A 923 15.97 -28.52 30.46
N ILE A 924 15.93 -28.48 29.12
CA ILE A 924 14.69 -28.61 28.34
C ILE A 924 14.15 -30.05 28.41
N LEU A 925 15.01 -31.04 28.15
CA LEU A 925 14.63 -32.46 28.18
C LEU A 925 14.37 -32.96 29.60
N CYS A 926 15.05 -32.36 30.59
CA CYS A 926 14.96 -32.68 32.00
C CYS A 926 14.10 -31.68 32.81
N ASN A 927 13.10 -31.01 32.20
CA ASN A 927 12.06 -30.25 32.92
C ASN A 927 11.00 -31.16 33.61
N PRO A 928 10.88 -31.21 34.95
CA PRO A 928 9.98 -32.15 35.65
C PRO A 928 8.49 -31.92 35.36
N LEU A 929 8.11 -30.72 34.89
CA LEU A 929 6.71 -30.32 34.66
C LEU A 929 6.17 -30.75 33.28
N ASP A 930 7.03 -30.93 32.27
CA ASP A 930 6.61 -31.29 30.91
C ASP A 930 7.51 -32.40 30.30
N PRO A 931 7.01 -33.64 30.13
CA PRO A 931 7.75 -34.72 29.48
C PRO A 931 7.63 -34.71 27.95
N THR A 932 6.90 -33.77 27.34
CA THR A 932 6.63 -33.75 25.90
C THR A 932 7.89 -33.60 25.04
N PRO A 933 8.84 -32.68 25.35
CA PRO A 933 10.10 -32.57 24.61
C PRO A 933 10.91 -33.87 24.66
N LEU A 934 10.96 -34.54 25.81
CA LEU A 934 11.65 -35.80 26.02
C LEU A 934 11.07 -36.93 25.16
N LYS A 935 9.74 -37.04 25.09
CA LYS A 935 9.04 -38.02 24.23
C LYS A 935 9.31 -37.80 22.74
N LYS A 936 9.41 -36.53 22.30
CA LYS A 936 9.77 -36.19 20.91
C LYS A 936 11.25 -36.50 20.64
N PHE A 937 12.12 -36.20 21.59
CA PHE A 937 13.55 -36.50 21.52
C PHE A 937 13.80 -37.99 21.31
N ALA A 938 13.15 -38.87 22.07
CA ALA A 938 13.29 -40.32 21.97
C ALA A 938 12.96 -40.87 20.57
N LYS A 939 12.10 -40.18 19.81
CA LYS A 939 11.77 -40.51 18.41
C LYS A 939 12.73 -39.88 17.40
N ALA A 940 13.36 -38.78 17.76
CA ALA A 940 14.15 -37.95 16.86
C ALA A 940 15.65 -38.29 16.85
N VAL A 941 16.20 -38.62 18.02
CA VAL A 941 17.63 -38.79 18.29
C VAL A 941 17.87 -40.18 18.89
N THR A 942 18.87 -40.89 18.38
CA THR A 942 19.16 -42.27 18.81
C THR A 942 19.87 -42.30 20.16
N ASN A 943 19.60 -43.30 21.00
CA ASN A 943 20.32 -43.53 22.26
C ASN A 943 21.85 -43.62 22.11
N LYS A 944 22.34 -44.05 20.94
CA LYS A 944 23.78 -44.09 20.62
C LYS A 944 24.45 -42.72 20.76
N TRP A 945 23.72 -41.63 20.53
CA TRP A 945 24.24 -40.27 20.69
C TRP A 945 24.55 -39.94 22.16
N LEU A 946 23.64 -40.27 23.08
CA LEU A 946 23.88 -40.08 24.52
C LEU A 946 24.96 -41.03 25.06
N LEU A 947 25.02 -42.26 24.56
CA LEU A 947 26.08 -43.20 24.89
C LEU A 947 27.44 -42.69 24.41
N TYR A 948 27.50 -42.12 23.20
CA TYR A 948 28.70 -41.48 22.68
C TYR A 948 29.15 -40.32 23.57
N LEU A 949 28.24 -39.43 23.98
CA LEU A 949 28.55 -38.34 24.90
C LEU A 949 28.95 -38.83 26.32
N ALA A 950 28.48 -40.01 26.75
CA ALA A 950 28.90 -40.62 28.01
C ALA A 950 30.35 -41.17 27.96
N CYS A 951 30.92 -41.29 26.76
CA CYS A 951 32.31 -41.71 26.55
C CYS A 951 33.30 -40.52 26.49
N GLU A 952 32.82 -39.28 26.60
CA GLU A 952 33.68 -38.09 26.59
C GLU A 952 34.61 -38.00 27.79
N ASP A 953 35.70 -37.25 27.62
CA ASP A 953 36.72 -37.02 28.65
C ASP A 953 36.39 -35.82 29.55
N GLU A 954 35.30 -35.11 29.30
CA GLU A 954 34.86 -33.97 30.10
C GLU A 954 33.75 -34.38 31.10
N PRO A 955 33.94 -34.23 32.42
CA PRO A 955 33.04 -34.75 33.45
C PRO A 955 31.62 -34.18 33.39
N GLU A 956 31.51 -32.91 33.00
CA GLU A 956 30.21 -32.24 32.89
C GLU A 956 29.39 -32.79 31.72
N VAL A 957 30.03 -33.04 30.57
CA VAL A 957 29.37 -33.61 29.38
C VAL A 957 28.79 -34.99 29.70
N VAL A 958 29.58 -35.84 30.37
CA VAL A 958 29.15 -37.17 30.82
C VAL A 958 27.99 -37.06 31.80
N THR A 959 28.07 -36.17 32.78
CA THR A 959 27.00 -35.95 33.77
C THR A 959 25.69 -35.54 33.09
N LEU A 960 25.73 -34.58 32.17
CA LEU A 960 24.54 -34.10 31.43
C LEU A 960 23.95 -35.18 30.51
N ALA A 961 24.79 -35.95 29.82
CA ALA A 961 24.35 -37.03 28.93
C ALA A 961 23.67 -38.16 29.71
N VAL A 962 24.28 -38.61 30.82
CA VAL A 962 23.74 -39.68 31.68
C VAL A 962 22.47 -39.22 32.39
N LYS A 963 22.35 -37.93 32.75
CA LYS A 963 21.12 -37.35 33.29
C LYS A 963 19.95 -37.42 32.31
N ILE A 964 20.15 -37.05 31.04
CA ILE A 964 19.12 -37.15 30.00
C ILE A 964 18.74 -38.61 29.77
N LEU A 965 19.74 -39.50 29.72
CA LEU A 965 19.55 -40.94 29.53
C LEU A 965 18.74 -41.56 30.67
N ALA A 966 19.07 -41.23 31.92
CA ALA A 966 18.34 -41.67 33.10
C ALA A 966 16.87 -41.31 32.99
N ARG A 967 16.58 -40.06 32.61
CA ARG A 967 15.21 -39.61 32.45
C ARG A 967 14.47 -40.33 31.32
N LEU A 968 15.12 -40.63 30.20
CA LEU A 968 14.52 -41.41 29.11
C LEU A 968 14.11 -42.82 29.57
N LEU A 969 15.01 -43.50 30.28
CA LEU A 969 14.75 -44.85 30.82
C LEU A 969 13.58 -44.83 31.80
N ILE A 970 13.56 -43.87 32.73
CA ILE A 970 12.55 -43.78 33.79
C ILE A 970 11.18 -43.39 33.22
N VAL A 971 11.10 -42.35 32.37
CA VAL A 971 9.82 -41.83 31.86
C VAL A 971 9.18 -42.78 30.82
N HIS A 972 9.97 -43.51 30.02
CA HIS A 972 9.43 -44.44 29.02
C HIS A 972 9.30 -45.89 29.54
N GLY A 973 9.90 -46.19 30.69
CA GLY A 973 9.73 -47.44 31.42
C GLY A 973 10.49 -48.64 30.83
N SER A 974 10.14 -49.84 31.33
CA SER A 974 10.84 -51.11 31.04
C SER A 974 10.95 -51.45 29.55
N SER A 975 9.94 -51.11 28.74
CA SER A 975 9.95 -51.36 27.30
C SER A 975 11.05 -50.58 26.56
N TYR A 976 11.40 -49.39 27.06
CA TYR A 976 12.48 -48.56 26.52
C TYR A 976 13.83 -49.04 27.04
N SER A 977 13.92 -49.37 28.33
CA SER A 977 15.12 -49.95 28.94
C SER A 977 15.54 -51.26 28.27
N LYS A 978 14.60 -52.16 27.98
CA LYS A 978 14.89 -53.40 27.24
C LYS A 978 15.46 -53.13 25.85
N LYS A 979 14.94 -52.13 25.12
CA LYS A 979 15.51 -51.69 23.84
C LYS A 979 16.90 -51.07 24.00
N PHE A 980 17.13 -50.36 25.09
CA PHE A 980 18.42 -49.77 25.41
C PHE A 980 19.48 -50.85 25.71
N ALA A 981 19.12 -51.88 26.47
CA ALA A 981 19.94 -53.06 26.73
C ALA A 981 20.21 -53.87 25.44
N ASP A 982 19.15 -54.40 24.82
CA ASP A 982 19.27 -55.42 23.77
C ASP A 982 19.81 -54.84 22.44
N LYS A 983 19.39 -53.64 22.06
CA LYS A 983 19.72 -53.07 20.73
C LYS A 983 20.95 -52.18 20.71
N ASN A 984 21.29 -51.57 21.85
CA ASN A 984 22.40 -50.62 21.93
C ASN A 984 23.54 -51.09 22.84
N ALA A 985 23.42 -52.27 23.48
CA ALA A 985 24.34 -52.71 24.54
C ALA A 985 24.53 -51.65 25.63
N GLY A 986 23.48 -50.86 25.91
CA GLY A 986 23.61 -49.59 26.58
C GLY A 986 24.17 -49.67 28.00
N TYR A 987 23.66 -50.61 28.82
CA TYR A 987 24.17 -50.82 30.18
C TYR A 987 25.61 -51.34 30.20
N THR A 988 26.00 -52.22 29.28
CA THR A 988 27.37 -52.72 29.15
C THR A 988 28.36 -51.61 28.78
N ILE A 989 27.95 -50.69 27.90
CA ILE A 989 28.75 -49.51 27.54
C ILE A 989 28.90 -48.59 28.76
N LEU A 990 27.81 -48.30 29.48
CA LEU A 990 27.87 -47.50 30.71
C LEU A 990 28.76 -48.15 31.77
N GLU A 991 28.70 -49.47 31.96
CA GLU A 991 29.55 -50.22 32.88
C GLU A 991 31.04 -49.99 32.58
N HIS A 992 31.43 -50.08 31.31
CA HIS A 992 32.81 -49.92 30.90
C HIS A 992 33.32 -48.47 31.05
N HIS A 993 32.48 -47.48 30.73
CA HIS A 993 32.89 -46.08 30.67
C HIS A 993 32.67 -45.28 31.95
N LEU A 994 31.62 -45.57 32.74
CA LEU A 994 31.37 -44.84 33.99
C LEU A 994 32.31 -45.24 35.13
N LYS A 995 32.99 -46.40 35.03
CA LYS A 995 33.95 -46.86 36.06
C LYS A 995 35.05 -45.84 36.38
N ARG A 996 35.48 -45.03 35.39
CA ARG A 996 36.52 -43.99 35.57
C ARG A 996 35.99 -42.73 36.24
N TRP A 997 34.68 -42.56 36.30
CA TRP A 997 33.99 -41.40 36.84
C TRP A 997 33.42 -41.64 38.24
N TRP A 998 33.97 -42.61 38.97
CA TRP A 998 33.56 -42.97 40.33
C TRP A 998 33.73 -41.82 41.32
N ASN A 999 34.62 -40.86 41.04
CA ASN A 999 34.90 -39.71 41.90
C ASN A 999 33.89 -38.56 41.73
N ILE A 1000 32.88 -38.70 40.85
CA ILE A 1000 31.87 -37.66 40.59
C ILE A 1000 30.56 -38.00 41.32
N PRO A 1001 30.22 -37.28 42.41
CA PRO A 1001 28.97 -37.41 43.16
C PRO A 1001 27.67 -37.50 42.34
N SER A 1002 27.51 -36.60 41.38
CA SER A 1002 26.26 -36.46 40.61
C SER A 1002 25.96 -37.72 39.78
N ILE A 1003 26.98 -38.42 39.26
CA ILE A 1003 26.82 -39.64 38.48
C ILE A 1003 26.27 -40.77 39.36
N TRP A 1004 26.71 -40.89 40.61
CA TRP A 1004 26.14 -41.86 41.56
C TRP A 1004 24.66 -41.60 41.81
N ILE A 1005 24.29 -40.33 42.06
CA ILE A 1005 22.90 -39.95 42.27
C ILE A 1005 22.07 -40.31 41.03
N ILE A 1006 22.55 -40.02 39.82
CA ILE A 1006 21.85 -40.37 38.58
C ILE A 1006 21.72 -41.90 38.42
N CYS A 1007 22.77 -42.68 38.69
CA CYS A 1007 22.75 -44.14 38.57
C CYS A 1007 21.79 -44.79 39.58
N LEU A 1008 21.78 -44.30 40.84
CA LEU A 1008 20.83 -44.73 41.87
C LEU A 1008 19.39 -44.34 41.50
N SER A 1009 19.20 -43.18 40.86
CA SER A 1009 17.90 -42.76 40.34
C SER A 1009 17.38 -43.74 39.28
N ILE A 1010 18.24 -44.19 38.36
CA ILE A 1010 17.88 -45.25 37.40
C ILE A 1010 17.55 -46.53 38.15
N LEU A 1011 18.40 -47.02 39.07
CA LEU A 1011 18.18 -48.28 39.79
C LEU A 1011 16.81 -48.30 40.50
N PHE A 1012 16.46 -47.20 41.18
CA PHE A 1012 15.23 -47.08 41.95
C PHE A 1012 14.02 -46.56 41.16
N GLY A 1013 14.23 -46.19 39.88
CA GLY A 1013 13.18 -45.66 39.01
C GLY A 1013 12.65 -44.29 39.45
N GLN A 1014 13.45 -43.49 40.15
CA GLN A 1014 13.06 -42.14 40.58
C GLN A 1014 13.42 -41.10 39.52
N ASP A 1015 12.50 -40.17 39.25
CA ASP A 1015 12.71 -39.16 38.20
C ASP A 1015 13.83 -38.19 38.60
N VAL A 1016 14.99 -38.35 37.95
CA VAL A 1016 16.19 -37.52 38.14
C VAL A 1016 15.94 -36.02 37.95
N ALA A 1017 14.90 -35.62 37.23
CA ALA A 1017 14.53 -34.21 37.05
C ALA A 1017 13.98 -33.54 38.32
N ARG A 1018 13.55 -34.32 39.31
CA ARG A 1018 13.06 -33.82 40.60
C ARG A 1018 14.15 -33.77 41.67
N LEU A 1019 15.34 -34.30 41.36
CA LEU A 1019 16.44 -34.40 42.30
C LEU A 1019 17.44 -33.27 42.12
N ASN A 1020 17.94 -32.74 43.24
CA ASN A 1020 19.02 -31.76 43.23
C ASN A 1020 20.37 -32.50 43.25
N LEU A 1021 21.05 -32.50 42.11
CA LEU A 1021 22.34 -33.18 41.90
C LEU A 1021 23.53 -32.46 42.57
N ASP A 1022 23.35 -31.22 43.05
CA ASP A 1022 24.39 -30.40 43.70
C ASP A 1022 24.45 -30.64 45.22
N LYS A 1023 23.58 -31.49 45.76
CA LYS A 1023 23.61 -31.85 47.19
C LYS A 1023 24.88 -32.66 47.53
N PRO A 1024 25.43 -32.48 48.75
CA PRO A 1024 26.61 -33.23 49.17
C PRO A 1024 26.33 -34.74 49.17
N PHE A 1025 27.27 -35.51 48.63
CA PHE A 1025 27.16 -36.97 48.57
C PHE A 1025 27.55 -37.60 49.92
N ASN A 1026 26.62 -37.53 50.88
CA ASN A 1026 26.74 -38.15 52.19
C ASN A 1026 25.50 -38.99 52.50
N ALA A 1027 25.63 -39.93 53.44
CA ALA A 1027 24.56 -40.86 53.79
C ALA A 1027 23.23 -40.16 54.18
N PRO A 1028 23.23 -39.09 55.01
CA PRO A 1028 21.99 -38.37 55.34
C PRO A 1028 21.31 -37.73 54.12
N ALA A 1029 22.08 -37.13 53.21
CA ALA A 1029 21.54 -36.50 52.02
C ALA A 1029 20.96 -37.52 51.03
N LEU A 1030 21.61 -38.69 50.86
CA LEU A 1030 21.12 -39.76 49.99
C LEU A 1030 19.86 -40.44 50.56
N LEU A 1031 19.84 -40.72 51.87
CA LEU A 1031 18.65 -41.28 52.52
C LEU A 1031 17.47 -40.32 52.39
N ASN A 1032 17.66 -39.02 52.68
CA ASN A 1032 16.61 -38.02 52.51
C ASN A 1032 16.20 -37.82 51.04
N MET A 1033 17.09 -38.05 50.07
CA MET A 1033 16.78 -37.86 48.65
C MET A 1033 15.95 -39.01 48.09
N PHE A 1034 16.27 -40.25 48.46
CA PHE A 1034 15.66 -41.45 47.89
C PHE A 1034 14.51 -42.02 48.74
N LEU A 1035 14.49 -41.80 50.06
CA LEU A 1035 13.44 -42.32 50.96
C LEU A 1035 12.36 -41.30 51.34
N ALA A 1036 12.38 -40.08 50.79
CA ALA A 1036 11.42 -39.02 51.11
C ALA A 1036 9.95 -39.39 50.82
N ASP A 1037 9.70 -40.23 49.80
CA ASP A 1037 8.35 -40.58 49.32
C ASP A 1037 7.92 -42.03 49.67
N GLY A 1038 8.66 -42.75 50.54
CA GLY A 1038 8.34 -44.13 50.97
C GLY A 1038 9.39 -45.19 50.64
N GLU A 1039 8.98 -46.47 50.57
CA GLU A 1039 9.87 -47.62 50.34
C GLU A 1039 10.52 -47.62 48.94
N LEU A 1040 11.84 -47.89 48.90
CA LEU A 1040 12.60 -48.00 47.66
C LEU A 1040 12.35 -49.34 46.96
N ARG A 1041 11.98 -49.29 45.68
CA ARG A 1041 11.87 -50.47 44.81
C ARG A 1041 12.96 -50.45 43.75
N ILE A 1042 13.55 -51.60 43.44
CA ILE A 1042 14.46 -51.74 42.30
C ILE A 1042 13.61 -51.80 41.02
N ALA A 1043 13.68 -50.75 40.20
CA ALA A 1043 12.90 -50.62 38.98
C ALA A 1043 13.67 -51.05 37.72
N PHE A 1044 15.00 -50.87 37.72
CA PHE A 1044 15.88 -51.18 36.58
C PHE A 1044 17.14 -51.93 37.08
N PRO A 1045 17.03 -53.24 37.35
CA PRO A 1045 18.11 -54.04 37.95
C PRO A 1045 19.36 -54.13 37.06
N GLU A 1046 19.22 -53.93 35.75
CA GLU A 1046 20.32 -53.91 34.77
C GLU A 1046 21.33 -52.78 35.02
N MET A 1047 21.01 -51.80 35.87
CA MET A 1047 21.92 -50.75 36.29
C MET A 1047 22.91 -51.20 37.39
N LEU A 1048 22.61 -52.28 38.10
CA LEU A 1048 23.43 -52.76 39.22
C LEU A 1048 24.88 -53.12 38.81
N PRO A 1049 25.14 -53.82 37.68
CA PRO A 1049 26.50 -54.06 37.21
C PRO A 1049 27.31 -52.79 36.97
N VAL A 1050 26.67 -51.72 36.45
CA VAL A 1050 27.32 -50.42 36.22
C VAL A 1050 27.77 -49.80 37.54
N ILE A 1051 26.90 -49.81 38.56
CA ILE A 1051 27.20 -49.30 39.91
C ILE A 1051 28.33 -50.12 40.54
N MET A 1052 28.30 -51.45 40.39
CA MET A 1052 29.36 -52.33 40.90
C MET A 1052 30.70 -52.08 40.19
N ALA A 1053 30.70 -51.80 38.89
CA ALA A 1053 31.90 -51.43 38.15
C ALA A 1053 32.48 -50.07 38.61
N MET A 1054 31.64 -49.09 38.92
CA MET A 1054 32.08 -47.82 39.54
C MET A 1054 32.69 -48.04 40.94
N LEU A 1055 32.07 -48.90 41.77
CA LEU A 1055 32.60 -49.28 43.08
C LEU A 1055 33.96 -49.97 42.94
N LYS A 1056 34.07 -50.91 41.98
CA LYS A 1056 35.31 -51.61 41.69
C LYS A 1056 36.41 -50.66 41.21
N GLY A 1057 36.07 -49.71 40.34
CA GLY A 1057 36.99 -48.66 39.88
C GLY A 1057 37.56 -47.85 41.04
N ARG A 1058 36.73 -47.48 42.03
CA ARG A 1058 37.22 -46.80 43.26
C ARG A 1058 38.20 -47.66 44.05
N ILE A 1059 37.90 -48.94 44.23
CA ILE A 1059 38.74 -49.88 44.98
C ILE A 1059 40.07 -50.13 44.25
N GLU A 1060 40.04 -50.31 42.94
CA GLU A 1060 41.22 -50.50 42.08
C GLU A 1060 42.11 -49.24 42.04
N THR A 1061 41.53 -48.02 42.10
CA THR A 1061 42.30 -46.76 42.12
C THR A 1061 42.97 -46.52 43.48
N ASN A 1062 42.33 -46.93 44.59
CA ASN A 1062 42.91 -46.85 45.94
C ASN A 1062 44.03 -47.87 46.19
N ASN A 1063 44.13 -48.93 45.39
CA ASN A 1063 45.25 -49.88 45.43
C ASN A 1063 46.53 -49.36 44.73
N ILE A 1064 46.54 -48.12 44.22
CA ILE A 1064 47.73 -47.49 43.61
C ILE A 1064 48.51 -46.64 44.64
N TYR A 1065 48.01 -46.50 45.87
CA TYR A 1065 48.70 -45.84 46.98
C TYR A 1065 48.88 -46.78 48.19
N TRP A 1066 49.35 -48.00 47.93
CA TRP A 1066 50.09 -48.84 48.89
C TRP A 1066 51.30 -49.47 48.22
#